data_AF-W0AGM6-F1
#
_entry.id   AF-W0AGM6-F1
#
_cell.length_a   1.000
_cell.length_b   1.000
_cell.length_c   1.000
_cell.angle_alpha   90.00
_cell.angle_beta   90.00
_cell.angle_gamma   90.00
#
_symmetry.space_group_name_H-M   'P 1'
#
loop_
_entity.id
_entity.type
_entity.pdbx_description
1 polymer ?
#
loop_
_entity_poly.entity_id
_entity_poly.type
_entity_poly.pdbx_seq_one_letter_code
_entity_poly.pdbx_strand_id
1 'polypeptide(L)'
;MMPLIIGTDASEQLDGSTTADEIRGLGGNDIIFALGGDDLVEGGDGNDSLDGGTGADTLSYLNAAAAVTVNLGLTTAQQTGGAGIDTIVGFENLVGSAFGDVLTGASTAVRNIIDGGAGDDLINGGSGSGPDTLIGGDGIDTVSYATAASRVTVKLALTVAQNTVGGGADTLSGFENVTGSAYNDTLSGNEFANLLTGGAGLDILSGLAGNDSLVGGADNDTLDGGAGDDLLDGGSGAGDVATYASATAGVTVSLLVAGPQDTLGAGVDTLTAIEGLTGSNHADVLAGNAGANSLLGGVGNDIIRGDAGNDLIDGGAGIDTVDYALVGAGITLNLLSQSAQNTVGAGSDTVRGIEHVIGTAFDDKLTGNDYSNMLLAGAGNDSLIGGLGNDTLDGGEGSDTASYASATTGVRVNLGIASAQYTLGAGTDTLLSVEHLIGSGLADVLTGNAADNDLTGGGGDDVMSGGLGNNRLTGGQGADTASYAAAAAGVTVNLGLTTAQNTIGAGTDTLATIENLTGSAFADTLTGSTLANLLTGGAGNDALDGGNGNDTLDGGAHNDVLAGGIGNDTVLGGTGDDLLGGGNGSNLLDGGAGFDTISYAAAGGAVTVSLSETGPQAIAFLNSTDTLVSIEQLIGSAFNDQLTGGATASTLRGGNGNDRLMAGTGNATLYGDDGSDILWGGTGIDTLHGGAGGDQLNGGAGDTLYGGIAGDTYYLADPSAKVMEFANEGVDRVEVIFDYYVIPTNVEGLYFSYTGLTGTKHGIGNDLDNSIGGHGGDDILEGRGGDDLLNGSTGNNVLIGGSGNDTYAFNNLGGAETIIVELPDEGIDDVSFRGVPNPVTGAHFVLPDNVENLEMWDYTTFVKADGNALDNYISARGTASELDGKGGQDVFDTRDGADRFIFSAAEHSTAAAPDEILAYASNDTIDLAGIDAIAGTPEDDAFQIVAAFTGQAGQLIFVNDFGRHTTYVLGDIDGDATADFGIYFNFDVTPTLGTWVL
;
A
#
# COMPACT_ATOMS: atom_id res chain seq x y z
N MET A 1 79.43 21.66 79.36
CA MET A 1 80.01 22.95 78.95
C MET A 1 81.18 22.58 78.07
N MET A 2 81.03 22.79 76.78
CA MET A 2 82.09 22.60 75.80
C MET A 2 83.16 23.66 76.08
N PRO A 3 84.46 23.32 76.10
CA PRO A 3 85.51 24.32 76.15
C PRO A 3 85.42 25.23 74.92
N LEU A 4 85.52 26.54 75.16
CA LEU A 4 85.46 27.56 74.10
C LEU A 4 86.88 28.02 73.77
N ILE A 5 87.28 27.86 72.51
CA ILE A 5 88.55 28.29 71.94
C ILE A 5 88.22 29.41 70.94
N ILE A 6 88.74 30.61 71.18
CA ILE A 6 88.50 31.78 70.31
C ILE A 6 89.86 32.32 69.84
N GLY A 7 90.00 32.48 68.53
CA GLY A 7 91.12 33.13 67.83
C GLY A 7 91.03 34.65 67.86
N THR A 8 91.72 35.30 66.92
CA THR A 8 91.71 36.75 66.69
C THR A 8 91.51 37.07 65.20
N ASP A 9 91.54 38.34 64.80
CA ASP A 9 91.44 38.72 63.38
C ASP A 9 92.75 38.48 62.59
N ALA A 10 93.61 37.56 63.02
CA ALA A 10 94.90 37.24 62.39
C ALA A 10 95.02 35.75 62.13
N SER A 11 95.73 35.37 61.05
CA SER A 11 95.99 33.96 60.73
C SER A 11 96.65 33.16 61.87
N GLU A 12 95.94 32.15 62.34
CA GLU A 12 96.29 31.35 63.50
C GLU A 12 96.16 29.84 63.24
N GLN A 13 96.75 29.05 64.15
CA GLN A 13 96.45 27.63 64.25
C GLN A 13 95.74 27.38 65.57
N LEU A 14 94.52 26.84 65.50
CA LEU A 14 93.68 26.53 66.67
C LEU A 14 93.52 25.02 66.76
N ASP A 15 94.08 24.42 67.81
CA ASP A 15 93.96 22.99 68.08
C ASP A 15 92.95 22.76 69.22
N GLY A 16 91.94 21.93 68.95
CA GLY A 16 90.97 21.43 69.92
C GLY A 16 91.56 20.35 70.84
N SER A 17 90.66 19.63 71.50
CA SER A 17 90.94 18.59 72.47
C SER A 17 90.38 17.24 72.00
N THR A 18 90.46 16.21 72.84
CA THR A 18 89.83 14.90 72.53
C THR A 18 88.42 14.79 73.11
N THR A 19 87.78 15.92 73.41
CA THR A 19 86.40 16.04 73.88
C THR A 19 85.71 17.20 73.18
N ALA A 20 84.39 17.16 73.07
CA ALA A 20 83.57 18.21 72.43
C ALA A 20 83.96 19.65 72.82
N ASP A 21 84.39 20.43 71.83
CA ASP A 21 84.87 21.81 71.88
C ASP A 21 84.00 22.76 71.02
N GLU A 22 84.05 24.05 71.33
CA GLU A 22 83.53 25.13 70.49
C GLU A 22 84.73 25.99 70.05
N ILE A 23 85.01 26.06 68.75
CA ILE A 23 86.20 26.73 68.19
C ILE A 23 85.77 27.83 67.22
N ARG A 24 86.25 29.06 67.42
CA ARG A 24 85.96 30.22 66.56
C ARG A 24 87.24 30.90 66.11
N GLY A 25 87.54 30.91 64.80
CA GLY A 25 88.73 31.57 64.23
C GLY A 25 88.64 33.10 64.21
N LEU A 26 87.46 33.63 63.88
CA LEU A 26 87.13 35.05 63.69
C LEU A 26 87.60 35.61 62.34
N GLY A 27 88.88 35.91 62.15
CA GLY A 27 89.33 36.50 60.88
C GLY A 27 90.79 36.22 60.56
N GLY A 28 91.17 36.31 59.29
CA GLY A 28 92.47 35.86 58.82
C GLY A 28 92.40 34.42 58.30
N ASN A 29 93.47 33.94 57.67
CA ASN A 29 93.51 32.57 57.14
C ASN A 29 93.93 31.59 58.24
N ASP A 30 92.98 30.88 58.83
CA ASP A 30 93.18 30.02 59.99
C ASP A 30 93.36 28.55 59.63
N ILE A 31 94.06 27.81 60.50
CA ILE A 31 94.18 26.36 60.44
C ILE A 31 93.57 25.80 61.73
N ILE A 32 92.41 25.16 61.63
CA ILE A 32 91.67 24.65 62.78
C ILE A 32 91.66 23.12 62.74
N PHE A 33 92.13 22.49 63.83
CA PHE A 33 92.06 21.05 64.05
C PHE A 33 91.21 20.78 65.30
N ALA A 34 89.97 20.33 65.16
CA ALA A 34 89.10 20.05 66.30
C ALA A 34 89.48 18.76 67.05
N LEU A 35 90.10 17.81 66.34
CA LEU A 35 90.65 16.54 66.82
C LEU A 35 89.58 15.49 67.15
N GLY A 36 88.86 15.57 68.27
CA GLY A 36 87.77 14.62 68.47
C GLY A 36 86.86 14.93 69.64
N GLY A 37 85.66 14.39 69.59
CA GLY A 37 84.52 14.97 70.30
C GLY A 37 83.44 15.28 69.27
N ASP A 38 82.28 15.77 69.71
CA ASP A 38 81.30 16.34 68.79
C ASP A 38 81.51 17.85 68.84
N ASP A 39 82.27 18.41 67.89
CA ASP A 39 82.80 19.77 67.95
C ASP A 39 81.92 20.77 67.17
N LEU A 40 81.90 22.03 67.59
CA LEU A 40 81.30 23.15 66.86
C LEU A 40 82.40 24.09 66.40
N VAL A 41 82.63 24.20 65.09
CA VAL A 41 83.71 25.00 64.51
C VAL A 41 83.14 26.11 63.63
N GLU A 42 83.67 27.32 63.81
CA GLU A 42 83.41 28.49 62.98
C GLU A 42 84.77 29.05 62.53
N GLY A 43 85.05 29.00 61.22
CA GLY A 43 86.31 29.54 60.65
C GLY A 43 86.38 31.05 60.79
N GLY A 44 85.37 31.75 60.30
CA GLY A 44 85.32 33.21 60.27
C GLY A 44 85.64 33.76 58.88
N ASP A 45 86.13 35.00 58.81
CA ASP A 45 86.53 35.65 57.55
C ASP A 45 87.94 35.23 57.13
N GLY A 46 88.13 34.51 56.03
CA GLY A 46 89.49 34.05 55.72
C GLY A 46 89.61 33.13 54.53
N ASN A 47 90.76 32.46 54.40
CA ASN A 47 90.86 31.25 53.59
C ASN A 47 91.31 30.16 54.55
N ASP A 48 90.36 29.44 55.12
CA ASP A 48 90.63 28.61 56.28
C ASP A 48 90.88 27.15 55.91
N SER A 49 91.59 26.43 56.76
CA SER A 49 91.78 24.98 56.68
C SER A 49 91.17 24.36 57.92
N LEU A 50 89.98 23.77 57.76
CA LEU A 50 89.14 23.29 58.86
C LEU A 50 89.09 21.76 58.82
N ASP A 51 89.48 21.14 59.93
CA ASP A 51 89.42 19.68 60.12
C ASP A 51 88.66 19.35 61.40
N GLY A 52 87.47 18.75 61.27
CA GLY A 52 86.61 18.36 62.38
C GLY A 52 87.15 17.14 63.16
N GLY A 53 88.01 16.31 62.56
CA GLY A 53 88.58 15.17 63.25
C GLY A 53 87.62 13.98 63.41
N THR A 54 87.41 13.49 64.64
CA THR A 54 86.53 12.34 64.91
C THR A 54 85.37 12.68 65.83
N GLY A 55 84.15 12.47 65.33
CA GLY A 55 82.92 12.54 66.11
C GLY A 55 81.77 12.86 65.18
N ALA A 56 80.77 13.59 65.69
CA ALA A 56 79.74 14.22 64.85
C ALA A 56 79.95 15.74 64.89
N ASP A 57 80.78 16.24 63.98
CA ASP A 57 81.30 17.60 64.03
C ASP A 57 80.44 18.56 63.21
N THR A 58 80.26 19.78 63.70
CA THR A 58 79.41 20.82 63.12
C THR A 58 80.25 22.00 62.65
N LEU A 59 80.20 22.27 61.35
CA LEU A 59 80.73 23.50 60.78
C LEU A 59 79.64 24.56 60.74
N SER A 60 79.90 25.73 61.31
CA SER A 60 78.93 26.83 61.39
C SER A 60 79.41 28.08 60.67
N TYR A 61 78.52 28.64 59.85
CA TYR A 61 78.66 29.93 59.18
C TYR A 61 77.65 30.96 59.70
N LEU A 62 77.12 30.75 60.92
CA LEU A 62 76.03 31.55 61.48
C LEU A 62 76.32 33.06 61.50
N ASN A 63 77.58 33.47 61.70
CA ASN A 63 77.96 34.89 61.72
C ASN A 63 78.58 35.39 60.41
N ALA A 64 78.53 34.61 59.32
CA ALA A 64 79.03 35.05 58.02
C ALA A 64 78.26 36.30 57.54
N ALA A 65 78.98 37.25 56.94
CA ALA A 65 78.43 38.54 56.56
C ALA A 65 77.66 38.52 55.21
N ALA A 66 77.64 37.38 54.53
CA ALA A 66 76.95 37.13 53.27
C ALA A 66 76.66 35.62 53.13
N ALA A 67 75.85 35.27 52.12
CA ALA A 67 75.54 33.89 51.77
C ALA A 67 76.79 33.03 51.55
N VAL A 68 76.68 31.77 51.95
CA VAL A 68 77.73 30.76 51.84
C VAL A 68 77.37 29.65 50.87
N THR A 69 78.38 29.04 50.27
CA THR A 69 78.24 27.86 49.40
C THR A 69 79.20 26.78 49.88
N VAL A 70 78.68 25.76 50.55
CA VAL A 70 79.49 24.78 51.28
C VAL A 70 79.09 23.38 50.88
N ASN A 71 80.08 22.55 50.51
CA ASN A 71 79.89 21.16 50.14
C ASN A 71 80.87 20.29 50.94
N LEU A 72 80.33 19.52 51.90
CA LEU A 72 81.10 18.62 52.77
C LEU A 72 81.65 17.39 52.02
N GLY A 73 81.13 17.08 50.83
CA GLY A 73 81.68 16.06 49.94
C GLY A 73 82.96 16.48 49.22
N LEU A 74 83.31 17.77 49.20
CA LEU A 74 84.55 18.28 48.61
C LEU A 74 85.67 18.35 49.65
N THR A 75 86.81 17.71 49.35
CA THR A 75 88.00 17.72 50.23
C THR A 75 89.10 18.68 49.76
N THR A 76 88.81 19.47 48.73
CA THR A 76 89.69 20.51 48.19
C THR A 76 89.17 21.89 48.58
N ALA A 77 90.04 22.90 48.52
CA ALA A 77 89.65 24.30 48.69
C ALA A 77 88.41 24.65 47.85
N GLN A 78 87.36 25.12 48.51
CA GLN A 78 86.07 25.48 47.93
C GLN A 78 85.79 26.95 48.19
N GLN A 79 85.14 27.62 47.23
CA GLN A 79 84.72 29.01 47.40
C GLN A 79 83.50 29.02 48.31
N THR A 80 83.69 29.30 49.59
CA THR A 80 82.61 29.30 50.58
C THR A 80 81.79 30.59 50.56
N GLY A 81 82.11 31.53 49.67
CA GLY A 81 81.33 32.74 49.47
C GLY A 81 81.66 33.78 50.53
N GLY A 82 80.69 34.09 51.39
CA GLY A 82 80.80 35.08 52.47
C GLY A 82 81.93 34.85 53.48
N ALA A 83 82.58 33.68 53.45
CA ALA A 83 83.69 33.30 54.31
C ALA A 83 85.03 33.06 53.57
N GLY A 84 85.10 33.32 52.26
CA GLY A 84 86.33 33.22 51.45
C GLY A 84 86.58 31.88 50.78
N ILE A 85 87.80 31.32 50.86
CA ILE A 85 88.19 30.06 50.21
C ILE A 85 88.68 29.05 51.24
N ASP A 86 87.77 28.17 51.68
CA ASP A 86 88.05 27.23 52.76
C ASP A 86 88.36 25.83 52.25
N THR A 87 89.24 25.11 52.95
CA THR A 87 89.45 23.67 52.79
C THR A 87 88.81 22.98 53.99
N ILE A 88 87.78 22.17 53.74
CA ILE A 88 86.93 21.59 54.78
C ILE A 88 87.04 20.07 54.71
N VAL A 89 87.33 19.42 55.83
CA VAL A 89 87.37 17.96 55.96
C VAL A 89 86.85 17.52 57.32
N GLY A 90 86.27 16.31 57.39
CA GLY A 90 85.89 15.69 58.66
C GLY A 90 84.72 16.34 59.40
N PHE A 91 83.77 16.94 58.67
CA PHE A 91 82.53 17.47 59.24
C PHE A 91 81.32 16.69 58.73
N GLU A 92 80.34 16.48 59.61
CA GLU A 92 79.07 15.81 59.29
C GLU A 92 77.89 16.78 59.32
N ASN A 93 77.94 17.81 60.15
CA ASN A 93 76.84 18.76 60.30
C ASN A 93 77.26 20.14 59.78
N LEU A 94 76.28 20.90 59.31
CA LEU A 94 76.49 22.19 58.68
C LEU A 94 75.39 23.17 59.10
N VAL A 95 75.78 24.36 59.51
CA VAL A 95 74.85 25.46 59.81
C VAL A 95 75.19 26.63 58.90
N GLY A 96 74.20 27.11 58.17
CA GLY A 96 74.27 28.28 57.30
C GLY A 96 74.32 29.60 58.07
N SER A 97 74.18 30.67 57.31
CA SER A 97 74.23 32.07 57.67
C SER A 97 72.80 32.64 57.84
N ALA A 98 72.66 33.96 57.72
CA ALA A 98 71.36 34.64 57.72
C ALA A 98 70.95 35.13 56.31
N PHE A 99 71.56 34.55 55.27
CA PHE A 99 71.33 34.86 53.86
C PHE A 99 71.12 33.55 53.09
N GLY A 100 70.55 33.63 51.88
CA GLY A 100 70.27 32.43 51.07
C GLY A 100 71.51 31.64 50.67
N ASP A 101 71.72 30.51 51.33
CA ASP A 101 72.89 29.67 51.26
C ASP A 101 72.72 28.48 50.30
N VAL A 102 73.83 27.86 49.92
CA VAL A 102 73.86 26.59 49.18
C VAL A 102 74.66 25.57 49.97
N LEU A 103 73.97 24.62 50.60
CA LEU A 103 74.55 23.68 51.56
C LEU A 103 74.44 22.25 51.03
N THR A 104 75.56 21.54 50.93
CA THR A 104 75.60 20.13 50.51
C THR A 104 76.30 19.27 51.56
N GLY A 105 75.63 18.21 51.98
CA GLY A 105 76.16 17.23 52.92
C GLY A 105 77.28 16.35 52.35
N ALA A 106 77.71 15.37 53.15
CA ALA A 106 78.85 14.54 52.80
C ALA A 106 78.49 13.47 51.75
N SER A 107 79.48 13.00 50.98
CA SER A 107 79.27 11.98 49.94
C SER A 107 79.30 10.53 50.48
N THR A 108 79.35 10.34 51.79
CA THR A 108 79.44 9.04 52.49
C THR A 108 78.09 8.71 53.15
N ALA A 109 77.83 7.45 53.52
CA ALA A 109 76.57 7.05 54.18
C ALA A 109 76.46 7.49 55.65
N VAL A 110 76.96 8.69 55.94
CA VAL A 110 76.94 9.32 57.26
C VAL A 110 75.65 10.11 57.40
N ARG A 111 75.14 10.27 58.62
CA ARG A 111 74.01 11.14 58.92
C ARG A 111 74.52 12.58 58.92
N ASN A 112 73.91 13.43 58.11
CA ASN A 112 74.13 14.87 58.13
C ASN A 112 72.99 15.58 58.88
N ILE A 113 73.32 16.56 59.74
CA ILE A 113 72.37 17.57 60.23
C ILE A 113 72.74 18.88 59.53
N ILE A 114 71.86 19.35 58.65
CA ILE A 114 72.08 20.59 57.89
C ILE A 114 70.96 21.57 58.23
N ASP A 115 71.33 22.75 58.69
CA ASP A 115 70.43 23.85 59.07
C ASP A 115 70.77 25.07 58.22
N GLY A 116 69.84 25.53 57.39
CA GLY A 116 70.02 26.69 56.50
C GLY A 116 70.08 28.00 57.28
N GLY A 117 69.17 28.18 58.23
CA GLY A 117 69.12 29.35 59.08
C GLY A 117 68.06 30.33 58.62
N ALA A 118 68.45 31.51 58.14
CA ALA A 118 67.50 32.48 57.59
C ALA A 118 67.93 32.88 56.18
N GLY A 119 66.98 33.25 55.34
CA GLY A 119 67.22 33.46 53.91
C GLY A 119 66.63 32.33 53.09
N ASP A 120 66.71 32.44 51.76
CA ASP A 120 66.18 31.43 50.85
C ASP A 120 67.28 30.41 50.53
N ASP A 121 67.29 29.29 51.24
CA ASP A 121 68.39 28.32 51.24
C ASP A 121 68.17 27.16 50.26
N LEU A 122 69.25 26.65 49.66
CA LEU A 122 69.27 25.44 48.83
C LEU A 122 70.07 24.35 49.54
N ILE A 123 69.38 23.31 50.01
CA ILE A 123 69.97 22.25 50.83
C ILE A 123 69.91 20.90 50.10
N ASN A 124 71.06 20.21 50.01
CA ASN A 124 71.18 18.86 49.48
C ASN A 124 71.87 17.98 50.55
N GLY A 125 71.27 16.86 50.94
CA GLY A 125 71.86 15.94 51.95
C GLY A 125 73.20 15.32 51.53
N GLY A 126 73.55 15.38 50.24
CA GLY A 126 74.72 14.77 49.65
C GLY A 126 74.38 13.48 48.91
N SER A 127 75.39 12.80 48.37
CA SER A 127 75.19 11.54 47.62
C SER A 127 75.19 10.29 48.53
N GLY A 128 75.26 10.47 49.85
CA GLY A 128 75.19 9.40 50.84
C GLY A 128 73.77 8.86 50.96
N SER A 129 73.63 7.60 51.40
CA SER A 129 72.31 7.03 51.75
C SER A 129 72.05 7.08 53.26
N GLY A 130 72.70 8.02 53.96
CA GLY A 130 72.55 8.21 55.40
C GLY A 130 71.16 8.74 55.75
N PRO A 131 70.68 8.56 57.00
CA PRO A 131 69.44 9.20 57.43
C PRO A 131 69.72 10.64 57.84
N ASP A 132 69.42 11.60 56.98
CA ASP A 132 69.76 13.01 57.20
C ASP A 132 68.66 13.77 57.95
N THR A 133 69.02 14.91 58.54
CA THR A 133 68.07 15.89 59.11
C THR A 133 68.36 17.22 58.44
N LEU A 134 67.46 17.64 57.57
CA LEU A 134 67.59 18.86 56.78
C LEU A 134 66.56 19.87 57.28
N ILE A 135 67.01 21.08 57.58
CA ILE A 135 66.22 22.17 58.13
C ILE A 135 66.47 23.37 57.23
N GLY A 136 65.44 23.88 56.54
CA GLY A 136 65.56 25.11 55.74
C GLY A 136 65.70 26.31 56.67
N GLY A 137 64.59 26.70 57.31
CA GLY A 137 64.61 27.70 58.37
C GLY A 137 63.59 28.80 58.12
N ASP A 138 63.99 30.06 58.27
CA ASP A 138 63.17 31.22 57.95
C ASP A 138 63.45 31.69 56.51
N GLY A 139 62.53 31.48 55.57
CA GLY A 139 62.72 31.91 54.19
C GLY A 139 61.81 31.15 53.22
N ILE A 140 62.20 31.12 51.95
CA ILE A 140 61.66 30.17 50.96
C ILE A 140 62.77 29.19 50.64
N ASP A 141 62.73 28.02 51.27
CA ASP A 141 63.82 27.07 51.24
C ASP A 141 63.55 25.91 50.28
N THR A 142 64.62 25.42 49.65
CA THR A 142 64.58 24.34 48.65
C THR A 142 65.42 23.16 49.10
N VAL A 143 64.78 22.00 49.26
CA VAL A 143 65.51 20.73 49.37
C VAL A 143 65.74 20.15 47.97
N SER A 144 66.98 19.77 47.67
CA SER A 144 67.39 19.27 46.35
C SER A 144 67.90 17.84 46.39
N TYR A 145 67.30 17.01 45.55
CA TYR A 145 67.69 15.63 45.26
C TYR A 145 68.22 15.47 43.83
N ALA A 146 68.60 16.57 43.16
CA ALA A 146 69.05 16.57 41.76
C ALA A 146 70.25 15.65 41.48
N THR A 147 71.04 15.34 42.50
CA THR A 147 72.20 14.43 42.40
C THR A 147 71.91 13.00 42.86
N ALA A 148 70.68 12.69 43.26
CA ALA A 148 70.31 11.35 43.69
C ALA A 148 70.47 10.35 42.54
N ALA A 149 70.99 9.15 42.85
CA ALA A 149 71.29 8.12 41.86
C ALA A 149 70.12 7.17 41.55
N SER A 150 68.93 7.47 42.08
CA SER A 150 67.67 6.75 41.86
C SER A 150 66.50 7.67 42.16
N ARG A 151 65.29 7.22 41.82
CA ARG A 151 64.05 7.93 42.19
C ARG A 151 63.99 8.30 43.67
N VAL A 152 63.31 9.39 43.95
CA VAL A 152 62.99 9.89 45.27
C VAL A 152 61.49 9.98 45.52
N THR A 153 61.11 9.85 46.79
CA THR A 153 59.74 10.09 47.23
C THR A 153 59.78 11.09 48.39
N VAL A 154 59.34 12.31 48.13
CA VAL A 154 59.46 13.44 49.08
C VAL A 154 58.07 13.98 49.38
N LYS A 155 57.80 14.23 50.67
CA LYS A 155 56.56 14.82 51.16
C LYS A 155 56.90 15.94 52.16
N LEU A 156 56.67 17.19 51.79
CA LEU A 156 56.93 18.34 52.65
C LEU A 156 55.99 18.40 53.86
N ALA A 157 54.74 17.94 53.71
CA ALA A 157 53.79 17.85 54.82
C ALA A 157 54.17 16.85 55.92
N LEU A 158 55.16 15.97 55.68
CA LEU A 158 55.54 14.93 56.62
C LEU A 158 56.67 15.39 57.55
N THR A 159 56.34 15.60 58.82
CA THR A 159 57.29 16.12 59.84
C THR A 159 58.09 15.03 60.57
N VAL A 160 58.15 13.82 60.02
CA VAL A 160 58.90 12.68 60.58
C VAL A 160 59.86 12.15 59.52
N ALA A 161 60.84 11.35 59.94
CA ALA A 161 61.76 10.70 59.02
C ALA A 161 60.99 9.95 57.92
N GLN A 162 61.27 10.33 56.68
CA GLN A 162 60.64 9.82 55.47
C GLN A 162 61.66 9.05 54.64
N ASN A 163 61.26 7.88 54.14
CA ASN A 163 62.13 7.11 53.26
C ASN A 163 62.08 7.72 51.86
N THR A 164 63.03 8.61 51.59
CA THR A 164 63.20 9.27 50.30
C THR A 164 63.79 8.32 49.26
N VAL A 165 64.09 7.07 49.62
CA VAL A 165 64.62 5.99 48.76
C VAL A 165 66.02 6.28 48.23
N GLY A 166 66.14 7.22 47.28
CA GLY A 166 67.40 7.62 46.66
C GLY A 166 68.25 8.58 47.48
N GLY A 167 67.66 9.27 48.47
CA GLY A 167 68.37 10.09 49.47
C GLY A 167 68.66 9.35 50.77
N GLY A 168 67.82 8.41 51.18
CA GLY A 168 67.95 7.72 52.45
C GLY A 168 66.67 7.84 53.28
N ALA A 169 66.81 7.93 54.60
CA ALA A 169 65.69 8.13 55.52
C ALA A 169 65.81 9.52 56.16
N ASP A 170 65.37 10.53 55.43
CA ASP A 170 65.62 11.94 55.74
C ASP A 170 64.50 12.52 56.58
N THR A 171 64.80 13.44 57.47
CA THR A 171 63.80 14.26 58.19
C THR A 171 63.90 15.68 57.65
N LEU A 172 62.77 16.21 57.15
CA LEU A 172 62.70 17.52 56.52
C LEU A 172 61.83 18.46 57.36
N SER A 173 62.24 19.73 57.50
CA SER A 173 61.42 20.77 58.14
C SER A 173 61.77 22.16 57.62
N GLY A 174 60.77 23.03 57.50
CA GLY A 174 60.96 24.40 57.01
C GLY A 174 61.39 24.46 55.54
N PHE A 175 60.78 23.63 54.69
CA PHE A 175 60.98 23.69 53.24
C PHE A 175 59.66 23.95 52.55
N GLU A 176 59.69 24.83 51.57
CA GLU A 176 58.58 25.16 50.69
C GLU A 176 58.77 24.53 49.31
N ASN A 177 60.01 24.27 48.91
CA ASN A 177 60.34 23.82 47.56
C ASN A 177 61.09 22.49 47.56
N VAL A 178 60.88 21.70 46.50
CA VAL A 178 61.58 20.42 46.27
C VAL A 178 62.08 20.36 44.83
N THR A 179 63.34 20.00 44.65
CA THR A 179 63.87 19.55 43.35
C THR A 179 64.11 18.04 43.41
N GLY A 180 63.49 17.31 42.49
CA GLY A 180 63.69 15.88 42.26
C GLY A 180 65.03 15.54 41.62
N SER A 181 65.15 14.28 41.25
CA SER A 181 66.29 13.62 40.62
C SER A 181 66.12 13.57 39.08
N ALA A 182 66.88 12.70 38.41
CA ALA A 182 66.74 12.44 36.98
C ALA A 182 66.02 11.10 36.70
N TYR A 183 65.16 10.67 37.63
CA TYR A 183 64.40 9.42 37.59
C TYR A 183 62.97 9.67 38.05
N ASN A 184 62.08 8.71 37.78
CA ASN A 184 60.65 8.77 38.12
C ASN A 184 60.35 9.03 39.61
N ASP A 185 60.16 10.29 39.96
CA ASP A 185 60.02 10.79 41.32
C ASP A 185 58.55 10.89 41.75
N THR A 186 58.35 11.01 43.06
CA THR A 186 57.05 11.31 43.64
C THR A 186 57.22 12.42 44.67
N LEU A 187 56.83 13.63 44.30
CA LEU A 187 57.04 14.84 45.10
C LEU A 187 55.68 15.37 45.54
N SER A 188 55.56 15.72 46.83
CA SER A 188 54.34 16.31 47.37
C SER A 188 54.64 17.45 48.30
N GLY A 189 53.89 18.54 48.14
CA GLY A 189 53.93 19.76 48.91
C GLY A 189 53.28 19.65 50.29
N ASN A 190 52.69 20.75 50.73
CA ASN A 190 52.00 20.94 52.00
C ASN A 190 50.80 21.90 51.82
N GLU A 191 50.40 22.65 52.86
CA GLU A 191 49.25 23.57 52.79
C GLU A 191 49.64 25.01 52.38
N PHE A 192 50.91 25.23 52.04
CA PHE A 192 51.48 26.51 51.64
C PHE A 192 51.89 26.46 50.17
N ALA A 193 52.11 27.64 49.57
CA ALA A 193 52.65 27.74 48.21
C ALA A 193 54.02 27.05 48.10
N ASN A 194 54.13 26.08 47.19
CA ASN A 194 55.32 25.26 46.99
C ASN A 194 55.81 25.31 45.53
N LEU A 195 57.13 25.27 45.32
CA LEU A 195 57.74 24.98 44.01
C LEU A 195 58.24 23.54 43.98
N LEU A 196 57.60 22.69 43.18
CA LEU A 196 58.00 21.31 42.96
C LEU A 196 58.57 21.17 41.54
N THR A 197 59.80 20.68 41.42
CA THR A 197 60.45 20.40 40.13
C THR A 197 60.80 18.92 40.05
N GLY A 198 60.21 18.19 39.10
CA GLY A 198 60.43 16.76 38.90
C GLY A 198 61.83 16.47 38.37
N GLY A 199 62.11 16.95 37.16
CA GLY A 199 63.42 16.81 36.53
C GLY A 199 63.32 16.01 35.24
N ALA A 200 63.87 14.80 35.22
CA ALA A 200 63.72 13.88 34.09
C ALA A 200 63.16 12.56 34.59
N GLY A 201 62.36 11.88 33.77
CA GLY A 201 61.68 10.65 34.17
C GLY A 201 60.17 10.87 34.24
N LEU A 202 59.42 9.82 34.56
CA LEU A 202 57.96 9.94 34.71
C LEU A 202 57.64 10.31 36.16
N ASP A 203 57.47 11.59 36.41
CA ASP A 203 57.34 12.16 37.75
C ASP A 203 55.87 12.35 38.14
N ILE A 204 55.59 12.22 39.43
CA ILE A 204 54.28 12.50 40.03
C ILE A 204 54.44 13.64 41.03
N LEU A 205 53.85 14.79 40.72
CA LEU A 205 53.93 16.01 41.53
C LEU A 205 52.54 16.33 42.10
N SER A 206 52.47 16.65 43.40
CA SER A 206 51.21 17.01 44.07
C SER A 206 51.40 18.20 45.00
N GLY A 207 50.81 19.36 44.67
CA GLY A 207 50.88 20.59 45.46
C GLY A 207 50.12 20.50 46.79
N LEU A 208 48.90 19.93 46.72
CA LEU A 208 47.90 19.79 47.79
C LEU A 208 47.05 21.04 48.01
N ALA A 209 47.49 22.00 48.83
CA ALA A 209 46.74 23.22 49.03
C ALA A 209 47.71 24.39 49.09
N GLY A 210 47.29 25.55 48.60
CA GLY A 210 48.22 26.66 48.39
C GLY A 210 48.28 27.01 46.91
N ASN A 211 49.04 28.05 46.58
CA ASN A 211 49.23 28.44 45.19
C ASN A 211 50.57 27.89 44.74
N ASP A 212 50.54 26.71 44.15
CA ASP A 212 51.72 25.90 43.89
C ASP A 212 52.25 26.09 42.47
N SER A 213 53.53 25.83 42.28
CA SER A 213 54.19 25.79 40.98
C SER A 213 54.80 24.41 40.78
N LEU A 214 54.23 23.62 39.89
CA LEU A 214 54.67 22.27 39.56
C LEU A 214 55.32 22.29 38.17
N VAL A 215 56.57 21.85 38.10
CA VAL A 215 57.35 21.73 36.86
C VAL A 215 57.73 20.26 36.69
N GLY A 216 57.11 19.57 35.73
CA GLY A 216 57.37 18.16 35.42
C GLY A 216 58.80 17.97 34.90
N GLY A 217 59.03 18.42 33.67
CA GLY A 217 60.37 18.51 33.08
C GLY A 217 60.51 17.72 31.79
N ALA A 218 61.18 16.58 31.82
CA ALA A 218 61.38 15.73 30.65
C ALA A 218 60.75 14.36 30.85
N ASP A 219 60.21 13.80 29.75
CA ASP A 219 59.32 12.63 29.72
C ASP A 219 57.89 13.01 30.18
N ASN A 220 57.00 12.04 30.35
CA ASN A 220 55.56 12.29 30.57
C ASN A 220 55.21 12.25 32.07
N ASP A 221 54.85 13.40 32.61
CA ASP A 221 54.63 13.63 34.02
C ASP A 221 53.15 13.70 34.40
N THR A 222 52.84 13.54 35.69
CA THR A 222 51.49 13.73 36.25
C THR A 222 51.53 14.79 37.34
N LEU A 223 50.78 15.87 37.13
CA LEU A 223 50.76 17.06 37.99
C LEU A 223 49.37 17.24 38.61
N ASP A 224 49.29 17.27 39.93
CA ASP A 224 48.09 17.57 40.73
C ASP A 224 48.35 18.87 41.52
N GLY A 225 47.81 20.00 41.07
CA GLY A 225 47.95 21.26 41.81
C GLY A 225 47.28 21.18 43.19
N GLY A 226 46.06 20.63 43.20
CA GLY A 226 45.25 20.52 44.40
C GLY A 226 44.30 21.71 44.52
N ALA A 227 44.27 22.38 45.67
CA ALA A 227 43.40 23.52 45.93
C ALA A 227 44.19 24.83 46.00
N GLY A 228 43.89 25.77 45.12
CA GLY A 228 44.50 27.10 45.08
C GLY A 228 44.69 27.57 43.66
N ASP A 229 45.46 28.64 43.46
CA ASP A 229 45.75 29.14 42.11
C ASP A 229 47.11 28.59 41.67
N ASP A 230 47.11 27.50 40.92
CA ASP A 230 48.32 26.71 40.65
C ASP A 230 48.91 26.97 39.25
N LEU A 231 50.23 26.83 39.11
CA LEU A 231 50.95 26.79 37.84
C LEU A 231 51.43 25.37 37.57
N LEU A 232 50.89 24.73 36.53
CA LEU A 232 51.25 23.38 36.10
C LEU A 232 51.96 23.45 34.76
N ASP A 233 53.26 23.13 34.75
CA ASP A 233 54.12 23.09 33.56
C ASP A 233 54.62 21.66 33.33
N GLY A 234 54.11 20.95 32.33
CA GLY A 234 54.53 19.58 32.01
C GLY A 234 55.95 19.51 31.44
N GLY A 235 56.37 20.51 30.67
CA GLY A 235 57.70 20.59 30.10
C GLY A 235 57.81 20.03 28.68
N SER A 236 58.64 19.01 28.49
CA SER A 236 59.03 18.50 27.16
C SER A 236 58.49 17.11 26.83
N GLY A 237 57.65 16.55 27.70
CA GLY A 237 56.84 15.38 27.43
C GLY A 237 55.84 15.62 26.30
N ALA A 238 55.26 14.53 25.81
CA ALA A 238 54.18 14.60 24.81
C ALA A 238 52.90 13.94 25.33
N GLY A 239 52.82 13.77 26.64
CA GLY A 239 51.74 13.09 27.34
C GLY A 239 51.70 13.51 28.79
N ASP A 240 52.07 14.76 29.08
CA ASP A 240 52.01 15.33 30.41
C ASP A 240 50.54 15.51 30.81
N VAL A 241 50.19 15.11 32.04
CA VAL A 241 48.80 15.08 32.52
C VAL A 241 48.63 16.03 33.69
N ALA A 242 47.70 16.98 33.57
CA ALA A 242 47.13 17.67 34.71
C ALA A 242 45.95 16.86 35.26
N THR A 243 46.01 16.47 36.53
CA THR A 243 44.96 15.67 37.18
C THR A 243 44.21 16.48 38.22
N TYR A 244 42.88 16.39 38.16
CA TYR A 244 41.93 17.02 39.07
C TYR A 244 41.16 15.99 39.92
N ALA A 245 41.64 14.75 39.95
CA ALA A 245 41.01 13.65 40.67
C ALA A 245 40.79 13.92 42.18
N SER A 246 41.60 14.82 42.76
CA SER A 246 41.53 15.24 44.17
C SER A 246 40.50 16.37 44.42
N ALA A 247 39.98 17.01 43.36
CA ALA A 247 39.06 18.14 43.46
C ALA A 247 37.74 17.75 44.13
N THR A 248 37.21 18.66 44.94
CA THR A 248 36.01 18.40 45.77
C THR A 248 34.70 18.75 45.09
N ALA A 249 34.76 19.27 43.86
CA ALA A 249 33.64 19.58 42.98
C ALA A 249 34.07 19.35 41.52
N GLY A 250 33.10 19.41 40.60
CA GLY A 250 33.38 19.29 39.17
C GLY A 250 34.22 20.43 38.64
N VAL A 251 35.10 20.13 37.68
CA VAL A 251 36.05 21.07 37.10
C VAL A 251 35.69 21.45 35.67
N THR A 252 36.08 22.65 35.25
CA THR A 252 36.01 23.07 33.84
C THR A 252 37.41 23.48 33.39
N VAL A 253 38.04 22.66 32.55
CA VAL A 253 39.45 22.81 32.19
C VAL A 253 39.64 22.65 30.69
N SER A 254 40.41 23.57 30.09
CA SER A 254 40.72 23.56 28.67
C SER A 254 42.21 23.77 28.40
N LEU A 255 42.77 22.95 27.52
CA LEU A 255 44.14 23.09 27.00
C LEU A 255 44.27 24.19 25.93
N LEU A 256 43.17 24.85 25.55
CA LEU A 256 43.19 26.01 24.64
C LEU A 256 43.45 27.34 25.38
N VAL A 257 43.27 27.36 26.71
CA VAL A 257 43.45 28.59 27.49
C VAL A 257 44.92 28.74 27.86
N ALA A 258 45.62 29.66 27.20
CA ALA A 258 47.06 29.90 27.39
C ALA A 258 47.43 30.68 28.67
N GLY A 259 46.52 30.83 29.63
CA GLY A 259 46.70 31.64 30.83
C GLY A 259 45.84 31.14 31.98
N PRO A 260 45.69 31.93 33.07
CA PRO A 260 44.89 31.52 34.22
C PRO A 260 43.45 31.23 33.82
N GLN A 261 42.95 30.04 34.17
CA GLN A 261 41.59 29.58 33.93
C GLN A 261 40.93 29.22 35.26
N ASP A 262 39.72 29.74 35.48
CA ASP A 262 38.90 29.36 36.64
C ASP A 262 38.38 27.94 36.43
N THR A 263 38.95 26.99 37.15
CA THR A 263 38.58 25.58 37.05
C THR A 263 37.32 25.25 37.84
N LEU A 264 36.77 26.22 38.59
CA LEU A 264 35.64 26.12 39.52
C LEU A 264 35.92 25.25 40.76
N GLY A 265 36.44 24.03 40.57
CA GLY A 265 36.62 23.02 41.61
C GLY A 265 38.01 22.96 42.26
N ALA A 266 39.02 23.52 41.61
CA ALA A 266 40.42 23.51 42.08
C ALA A 266 41.03 24.91 42.26
N GLY A 267 40.44 25.97 41.69
CA GLY A 267 40.91 27.35 41.83
C GLY A 267 41.15 28.00 40.47
N VAL A 268 42.08 28.95 40.38
CA VAL A 268 42.45 29.58 39.10
C VAL A 268 43.83 29.08 38.66
N ASP A 269 43.84 28.05 37.82
CA ASP A 269 45.07 27.37 37.42
C ASP A 269 45.61 27.86 36.08
N THR A 270 46.91 27.74 35.87
CA THR A 270 47.58 28.01 34.59
C THR A 270 48.28 26.75 34.12
N LEU A 271 47.89 26.25 32.94
CA LEU A 271 48.45 25.02 32.35
C LEU A 271 49.37 25.39 31.18
N THR A 272 50.58 24.84 31.17
CA THR A 272 51.56 24.97 30.09
C THR A 272 52.13 23.60 29.75
N ALA A 273 52.27 23.29 28.45
CA ALA A 273 52.81 22.01 27.98
C ALA A 273 52.14 20.81 28.67
N ILE A 274 50.80 20.80 28.66
CA ILE A 274 49.98 19.70 29.13
C ILE A 274 49.23 19.14 27.92
N GLU A 275 49.28 17.82 27.73
CA GLU A 275 48.56 17.13 26.67
C GLU A 275 47.37 16.31 27.18
N GLY A 276 47.32 16.02 28.48
CA GLY A 276 46.27 15.22 29.11
C GLY A 276 45.57 15.92 30.28
N LEU A 277 44.27 15.62 30.42
CA LEU A 277 43.45 16.06 31.53
C LEU A 277 42.79 14.84 32.17
N THR A 278 42.84 14.76 33.50
CA THR A 278 42.01 13.84 34.29
C THR A 278 41.05 14.64 35.15
N GLY A 279 39.75 14.38 35.02
CA GLY A 279 38.71 15.03 35.80
C GLY A 279 38.65 14.57 37.26
N SER A 280 37.64 15.08 37.95
CA SER A 280 37.31 14.81 39.34
C SER A 280 36.40 13.59 39.48
N ASN A 281 35.72 13.46 40.63
CA ASN A 281 34.66 12.46 40.83
C ASN A 281 33.25 13.08 40.72
N HIS A 282 33.13 14.19 40.01
CA HIS A 282 31.89 14.93 39.77
C HIS A 282 31.77 15.27 38.28
N ALA A 283 30.64 15.85 37.87
CA ALA A 283 30.46 16.28 36.48
C ALA A 283 31.49 17.35 36.07
N ASP A 284 32.37 16.99 35.14
CA ASP A 284 33.46 17.80 34.64
C ASP A 284 33.22 18.27 33.20
N VAL A 285 33.93 19.32 32.79
CA VAL A 285 33.99 19.81 31.41
C VAL A 285 35.45 19.90 31.00
N LEU A 286 35.89 18.99 30.13
CA LEU A 286 37.28 18.86 29.71
C LEU A 286 37.42 19.16 28.23
N ALA A 287 38.37 20.02 27.85
CA ALA A 287 38.64 20.35 26.45
C ALA A 287 40.13 20.22 26.13
N GLY A 288 40.42 19.45 25.08
CA GLY A 288 41.72 19.30 24.45
C GLY A 288 42.13 20.51 23.63
N ASN A 289 43.06 20.31 22.71
CA ASN A 289 43.51 21.29 21.74
C ASN A 289 43.75 20.62 20.37
N ALA A 290 44.53 21.23 19.49
CA ALA A 290 44.79 20.63 18.16
C ALA A 290 45.86 19.50 18.17
N GLY A 291 46.36 19.13 19.35
CA GLY A 291 47.36 18.08 19.56
C GLY A 291 46.73 16.70 19.74
N ALA A 292 47.53 15.68 20.06
CA ALA A 292 46.98 14.39 20.49
C ALA A 292 46.77 14.44 22.01
N ASN A 293 45.53 14.42 22.46
CA ASN A 293 45.19 14.61 23.86
C ASN A 293 44.72 13.32 24.55
N SER A 294 44.92 13.25 25.87
CA SER A 294 44.37 12.19 26.73
C SER A 294 43.40 12.79 27.74
N LEU A 295 42.10 12.66 27.49
CA LEU A 295 41.03 13.27 28.28
C LEU A 295 40.24 12.18 28.99
N LEU A 296 40.33 12.14 30.33
CA LEU A 296 39.66 11.17 31.19
C LEU A 296 38.67 11.90 32.09
N GLY A 297 37.36 11.69 31.91
CA GLY A 297 36.29 12.31 32.71
C GLY A 297 36.34 11.84 34.16
N GLY A 298 36.16 10.53 34.37
CA GLY A 298 36.32 9.91 35.68
C GLY A 298 34.99 9.37 36.20
N VAL A 299 34.50 9.90 37.31
CA VAL A 299 33.14 9.60 37.80
C VAL A 299 32.35 10.88 37.68
N GLY A 300 31.15 10.86 37.11
CA GLY A 300 30.43 12.10 36.85
C GLY A 300 29.58 11.97 35.61
N ASN A 301 28.90 13.05 35.25
CA ASN A 301 28.33 13.16 33.92
C ASN A 301 29.15 14.22 33.21
N ASP A 302 30.15 13.78 32.46
CA ASP A 302 31.23 14.63 31.99
C ASP A 302 30.96 15.09 30.56
N ILE A 303 31.49 16.26 30.20
CA ILE A 303 31.47 16.79 28.84
C ILE A 303 32.91 16.90 28.36
N ILE A 304 33.27 16.13 27.33
CA ILE A 304 34.64 16.03 26.83
C ILE A 304 34.70 16.45 25.37
N ARG A 305 35.61 17.36 25.04
CA ARG A 305 35.90 17.79 23.66
C ARG A 305 37.37 17.56 23.33
N GLY A 306 37.67 16.71 22.35
CA GLY A 306 39.04 16.48 21.86
C GLY A 306 39.57 17.61 20.98
N ASP A 307 38.69 18.27 20.21
CA ASP A 307 39.01 19.14 19.07
C ASP A 307 39.63 18.38 17.89
N ALA A 308 40.84 18.73 17.45
CA ALA A 308 41.50 18.08 16.32
C ALA A 308 42.74 17.36 16.83
N GLY A 309 43.02 16.15 16.38
CA GLY A 309 44.04 15.37 17.05
C GLY A 309 43.88 13.88 16.82
N ASN A 310 44.66 13.10 17.55
CA ASN A 310 44.33 11.69 17.71
C ASN A 310 44.09 11.50 19.20
N ASP A 311 42.84 11.69 19.62
CA ASP A 311 42.55 11.86 21.03
C ASP A 311 42.14 10.55 21.69
N LEU A 312 42.53 10.36 22.94
CA LEU A 312 41.93 9.37 23.83
C LEU A 312 40.87 10.08 24.67
N ILE A 313 39.61 9.74 24.44
CA ILE A 313 38.46 10.28 25.16
C ILE A 313 37.81 9.13 25.92
N ASP A 314 37.83 9.22 27.25
CA ASP A 314 37.20 8.25 28.14
C ASP A 314 36.30 9.00 29.14
N GLY A 315 34.99 8.87 29.03
CA GLY A 315 34.06 9.49 29.99
C GLY A 315 34.13 8.86 31.37
N GLY A 316 34.41 7.55 31.42
CA GLY A 316 34.45 6.81 32.68
C GLY A 316 33.07 6.34 33.13
N ALA A 317 32.65 6.74 34.33
CA ALA A 317 31.43 6.27 34.96
C ALA A 317 30.39 7.38 35.14
N GLY A 318 29.32 7.30 34.38
CA GLY A 318 28.08 8.05 34.55
C GLY A 318 27.34 8.14 33.23
N ILE A 319 26.85 9.33 32.89
CA ILE A 319 26.27 9.60 31.57
C ILE A 319 27.10 10.70 30.94
N ASP A 320 28.01 10.30 30.06
CA ASP A 320 29.07 11.15 29.58
C ASP A 320 28.83 11.59 28.14
N THR A 321 29.25 12.80 27.81
CA THR A 321 29.02 13.47 26.53
C THR A 321 30.34 13.77 25.83
N VAL A 322 30.47 13.35 24.58
CA VAL A 322 31.52 13.83 23.69
C VAL A 322 30.99 14.95 22.79
N ASP A 323 31.70 16.08 22.74
CA ASP A 323 31.32 17.29 22.00
C ASP A 323 32.24 17.52 20.78
N TYR A 324 31.69 17.33 19.58
CA TYR A 324 32.35 17.59 18.30
C TYR A 324 31.84 18.86 17.59
N ALA A 325 31.00 19.68 18.23
CA ALA A 325 30.29 20.79 17.57
C ALA A 325 31.17 21.85 16.88
N LEU A 326 32.45 21.94 17.27
CA LEU A 326 33.41 22.91 16.72
C LEU A 326 34.30 22.33 15.61
N VAL A 327 34.16 21.04 15.27
CA VAL A 327 34.94 20.41 14.21
C VAL A 327 34.50 20.91 12.83
N GLY A 328 35.48 21.22 11.98
CA GLY A 328 35.26 21.88 10.69
C GLY A 328 34.82 20.98 9.52
N ALA A 329 34.39 19.75 9.79
CA ALA A 329 33.91 18.77 8.82
C ALA A 329 33.03 17.72 9.52
N GLY A 330 32.20 17.01 8.74
CA GLY A 330 31.34 15.95 9.26
C GLY A 330 32.14 14.75 9.76
N ILE A 331 31.66 14.14 10.84
CA ILE A 331 32.35 13.07 11.56
C ILE A 331 31.76 11.69 11.30
N THR A 332 32.53 10.65 11.56
CA THR A 332 32.02 9.27 11.67
C THR A 332 32.42 8.67 13.00
N LEU A 333 31.45 8.45 13.88
CA LEU A 333 31.65 7.95 15.23
C LEU A 333 30.79 6.71 15.50
N ASN A 334 31.42 5.68 16.05
CA ASN A 334 30.77 4.44 16.48
C ASN A 334 31.16 4.11 17.92
N LEU A 335 30.21 4.22 18.84
CA LEU A 335 30.41 3.96 20.26
C LEU A 335 30.54 2.48 20.61
N LEU A 336 30.25 1.56 19.69
CA LEU A 336 30.58 0.13 19.83
C LEU A 336 32.08 -0.15 19.63
N SER A 337 32.80 0.75 18.95
CA SER A 337 34.24 0.62 18.71
C SER A 337 35.04 1.13 19.91
N GLN A 338 35.74 0.22 20.59
CA GLN A 338 36.69 0.58 21.65
C GLN A 338 38.12 0.85 21.13
N SER A 339 38.33 0.85 19.81
CA SER A 339 39.63 1.12 19.18
C SER A 339 39.63 2.49 18.51
N ALA A 340 40.82 3.00 18.20
CA ALA A 340 40.97 4.22 17.41
C ALA A 340 40.15 4.12 16.11
N GLN A 341 39.31 5.12 15.89
CA GLN A 341 38.44 5.25 14.74
C GLN A 341 38.74 6.56 14.02
N ASN A 342 38.74 6.52 12.69
CA ASN A 342 38.93 7.72 11.90
C ASN A 342 37.65 8.55 12.00
N THR A 343 37.64 9.50 12.93
CA THR A 343 36.51 10.38 13.21
C THR A 343 36.30 11.44 12.15
N VAL A 344 37.22 11.57 11.18
CA VAL A 344 37.15 12.49 10.02
C VAL A 344 37.09 13.96 10.46
N GLY A 345 38.08 14.76 10.05
CA GLY A 345 38.14 16.17 10.45
C GLY A 345 38.63 16.39 11.89
N ALA A 346 38.15 15.59 12.84
CA ALA A 346 38.66 15.50 14.22
C ALA A 346 39.95 14.67 14.32
N GLY A 347 40.15 13.70 13.42
CA GLY A 347 41.36 12.90 13.30
C GLY A 347 41.12 11.43 13.57
N SER A 348 41.94 10.78 14.40
CA SER A 348 41.80 9.34 14.72
C SER A 348 41.62 9.12 16.21
N ASP A 349 40.40 9.32 16.69
CA ASP A 349 40.08 9.31 18.11
C ASP A 349 39.76 7.91 18.64
N THR A 350 40.05 7.68 19.91
CA THR A 350 39.63 6.52 20.67
C THR A 350 38.60 6.99 21.70
N VAL A 351 37.32 6.69 21.47
CA VAL A 351 36.21 7.14 22.32
C VAL A 351 35.64 5.95 23.09
N ARG A 352 35.54 6.07 24.42
CA ARG A 352 35.01 5.03 25.33
C ARG A 352 34.24 5.65 26.49
N GLY A 353 33.34 4.86 27.09
CA GLY A 353 32.54 5.32 28.24
C GLY A 353 31.77 6.60 27.92
N ILE A 354 31.17 6.66 26.74
CA ILE A 354 30.36 7.80 26.27
C ILE A 354 28.98 7.26 25.92
N GLU A 355 27.95 7.99 26.33
CA GLU A 355 26.55 7.70 26.02
C GLU A 355 25.93 8.78 25.14
N HIS A 356 26.39 10.02 25.26
CA HIS A 356 25.88 11.16 24.53
C HIS A 356 26.90 11.71 23.53
N VAL A 357 26.43 12.10 22.36
CA VAL A 357 27.25 12.66 21.29
C VAL A 357 26.60 13.95 20.80
N ILE A 358 27.40 15.01 20.73
CA ILE A 358 27.07 16.23 19.99
C ILE A 358 27.92 16.20 18.72
N GLY A 359 27.25 16.10 17.57
CA GLY A 359 27.84 16.15 16.24
C GLY A 359 28.23 17.56 15.83
N THR A 360 28.46 17.74 14.53
CA THR A 360 28.99 18.94 13.89
C THR A 360 27.89 19.73 13.18
N ALA A 361 28.28 20.70 12.35
CA ALA A 361 27.37 21.42 11.45
C ALA A 361 27.41 20.87 10.01
N PHE A 362 27.87 19.64 9.83
CA PHE A 362 28.02 18.95 8.55
C PHE A 362 27.50 17.51 8.65
N ASP A 363 27.33 16.87 7.50
CA ASP A 363 26.88 15.48 7.37
C ASP A 363 27.69 14.50 8.25
N ASP A 364 27.08 14.07 9.35
CA ASP A 364 27.64 13.19 10.35
C ASP A 364 27.09 11.76 10.24
N LYS A 365 27.90 10.80 10.70
CA LYS A 365 27.47 9.41 10.89
C LYS A 365 27.72 8.99 12.33
N LEU A 366 26.66 8.91 13.11
CA LEU A 366 26.70 8.62 14.53
C LEU A 366 26.05 7.27 14.80
N THR A 367 26.78 6.39 15.48
CA THR A 367 26.30 5.07 15.90
C THR A 367 26.50 4.94 17.40
N GLY A 368 25.39 4.77 18.13
CA GLY A 368 25.36 4.48 19.55
C GLY A 368 25.77 3.04 19.87
N ASN A 369 25.64 2.68 21.14
CA ASN A 369 25.95 1.36 21.67
C ASN A 369 24.69 0.69 22.23
N ASP A 370 24.82 -0.20 23.23
CA ASP A 370 23.67 -0.91 23.82
C ASP A 370 23.07 -0.15 25.03
N TYR A 371 23.59 1.03 25.36
CA TYR A 371 23.09 1.89 26.44
C TYR A 371 22.08 2.91 25.89
N SER A 372 21.39 3.62 26.77
CA SER A 372 20.53 4.74 26.36
C SER A 372 21.39 5.89 25.85
N ASN A 373 21.42 6.09 24.54
CA ASN A 373 22.24 7.12 23.90
C ASN A 373 21.45 8.39 23.58
N MET A 374 22.14 9.54 23.56
CA MET A 374 21.61 10.78 23.00
C MET A 374 22.53 11.23 21.88
N LEU A 375 22.07 11.15 20.65
CA LEU A 375 22.81 11.54 19.47
C LEU A 375 22.18 12.81 18.91
N LEU A 376 22.85 13.95 19.11
CA LEU A 376 22.46 15.25 18.57
C LEU A 376 23.35 15.54 17.36
N ALA A 377 22.88 15.31 16.14
CA ALA A 377 23.74 15.39 14.97
C ALA A 377 24.08 16.83 14.58
N GLY A 378 23.10 17.73 14.48
CA GLY A 378 23.34 19.15 14.39
C GLY A 378 22.78 19.75 13.10
N ALA A 379 23.64 20.11 12.16
CA ALA A 379 23.18 20.52 10.83
C ALA A 379 23.88 19.67 9.78
N GLY A 380 23.26 19.44 8.64
CA GLY A 380 23.80 18.51 7.64
C GLY A 380 22.77 17.44 7.31
N ASN A 381 23.12 16.50 6.45
CA ASN A 381 22.31 15.31 6.21
C ASN A 381 22.93 14.16 6.99
N ASP A 382 22.39 13.90 8.16
CA ASP A 382 23.02 13.05 9.16
C ASP A 382 22.49 11.62 9.15
N SER A 383 23.31 10.68 9.59
CA SER A 383 22.97 9.26 9.72
C SER A 383 23.10 8.83 11.17
N LEU A 384 21.98 8.46 11.77
CA LEU A 384 21.83 8.11 13.18
C LEU A 384 21.45 6.64 13.33
N ILE A 385 22.21 5.91 14.15
CA ILE A 385 21.88 4.55 14.58
C ILE A 385 21.97 4.55 16.11
N GLY A 386 20.83 4.40 16.80
CA GLY A 386 20.81 4.33 18.27
C GLY A 386 21.48 3.07 18.80
N GLY A 387 21.02 1.90 18.33
CA GLY A 387 21.49 0.61 18.78
C GLY A 387 20.40 -0.13 19.55
N LEU A 388 20.76 -0.78 20.64
CA LEU A 388 19.81 -1.22 21.66
C LEU A 388 19.78 -0.13 22.74
N GLY A 389 18.65 0.12 23.36
CA GLY A 389 18.65 1.09 24.46
C GLY A 389 17.34 1.83 24.54
N ASN A 390 17.38 3.05 25.05
CA ASN A 390 16.27 3.97 24.93
C ASN A 390 16.91 5.25 24.42
N ASP A 391 16.90 5.43 23.10
CA ASP A 391 17.80 6.39 22.48
C ASP A 391 17.06 7.69 22.15
N THR A 392 17.77 8.80 22.14
CA THR A 392 17.29 10.07 21.58
C THR A 392 18.11 10.36 20.33
N LEU A 393 17.46 10.34 19.18
CA LEU A 393 18.07 10.60 17.88
C LEU A 393 17.50 11.93 17.36
N ASP A 394 18.32 12.97 17.35
CA ASP A 394 17.97 14.29 16.82
C ASP A 394 18.86 14.61 15.62
N GLY A 395 18.26 14.64 14.42
CA GLY A 395 18.96 15.01 13.18
C GLY A 395 19.33 16.49 13.14
N GLY A 396 18.47 17.34 13.67
CA GLY A 396 18.61 18.79 13.59
C GLY A 396 18.24 19.35 12.21
N GLU A 397 19.09 20.18 11.62
CA GLU A 397 18.79 20.89 10.37
C GLU A 397 19.34 20.15 9.15
N GLY A 398 18.45 19.59 8.34
CA GLY A 398 18.81 19.04 7.04
C GLY A 398 17.87 17.92 6.63
N SER A 399 18.42 16.85 6.05
CA SER A 399 17.67 15.67 5.64
C SER A 399 18.29 14.45 6.30
N ASP A 400 17.71 14.08 7.43
CA ASP A 400 18.37 13.20 8.38
C ASP A 400 17.78 11.79 8.38
N THR A 401 18.64 10.82 8.61
CA THR A 401 18.33 9.39 8.53
C THR A 401 18.45 8.73 9.90
N ALA A 402 17.34 8.20 10.41
CA ALA A 402 17.37 7.21 11.49
C ALA A 402 17.34 5.80 10.89
N SER A 403 18.30 4.95 11.27
CA SER A 403 18.41 3.59 10.74
C SER A 403 18.31 2.52 11.81
N TYR A 404 17.38 1.59 11.59
CA TYR A 404 17.13 0.39 12.37
C TYR A 404 17.60 -0.89 11.66
N ALA A 405 18.43 -0.76 10.62
CA ALA A 405 18.86 -1.88 9.78
C ALA A 405 19.60 -3.00 10.54
N SER A 406 20.19 -2.68 11.71
CA SER A 406 20.86 -3.65 12.58
C SER A 406 19.94 -4.29 13.63
N ALA A 407 18.67 -3.88 13.71
CA ALA A 407 17.72 -4.45 14.66
C ALA A 407 17.50 -5.95 14.38
N THR A 408 17.38 -6.74 15.44
CA THR A 408 17.26 -8.21 15.35
C THR A 408 15.81 -8.70 15.37
N THR A 409 14.85 -7.79 15.53
CA THR A 409 13.41 -8.00 15.39
C THR A 409 12.81 -6.87 14.58
N GLY A 410 11.63 -7.07 13.99
CA GLY A 410 10.89 -6.00 13.34
C GLY A 410 10.64 -4.81 14.26
N VAL A 411 10.66 -3.61 13.70
CA VAL A 411 10.51 -2.33 14.40
C VAL A 411 9.18 -1.67 14.09
N ARG A 412 8.71 -0.82 15.01
CA ARG A 412 7.55 0.04 14.80
C ARG A 412 7.94 1.48 15.11
N VAL A 413 8.03 2.31 14.10
CA VAL A 413 8.54 3.69 14.25
C VAL A 413 7.61 4.68 13.57
N ASN A 414 7.31 5.77 14.25
CA ASN A 414 6.39 6.81 13.81
C ASN A 414 7.01 8.20 14.01
N LEU A 415 7.34 8.88 12.90
CA LEU A 415 7.95 10.21 12.89
C LEU A 415 7.00 11.33 13.31
N GLY A 416 5.68 11.06 13.39
CA GLY A 416 4.68 11.96 13.95
C GLY A 416 4.66 11.99 15.48
N ILE A 417 5.39 11.09 16.15
CA ILE A 417 5.51 11.03 17.61
C ILE A 417 6.85 11.64 18.04
N ALA A 418 6.83 12.88 18.51
CA ALA A 418 8.02 13.59 19.01
C ALA A 418 8.42 13.22 20.45
N SER A 419 7.69 12.33 21.11
CA SER A 419 8.01 11.80 22.43
C SER A 419 8.57 10.38 22.33
N ALA A 420 9.12 9.86 23.42
CA ALA A 420 9.53 8.47 23.52
C ALA A 420 8.43 7.50 23.01
N GLN A 421 8.81 6.65 22.06
CA GLN A 421 7.96 5.66 21.39
C GLN A 421 8.58 4.28 21.52
N TYR A 422 7.74 3.27 21.75
CA TYR A 422 8.21 1.89 21.85
C TYR A 422 8.48 1.34 20.46
N THR A 423 9.76 1.22 20.09
CA THR A 423 10.22 0.80 18.76
C THR A 423 10.34 -0.71 18.59
N LEU A 424 9.91 -1.47 19.59
CA LEU A 424 10.02 -2.93 19.68
C LEU A 424 11.49 -3.39 19.79
N GLY A 425 12.12 -3.67 18.66
CA GLY A 425 13.43 -4.32 18.56
C GLY A 425 14.64 -3.48 18.93
N ALA A 426 14.44 -2.18 19.14
CA ALA A 426 15.48 -1.22 19.50
C ALA A 426 15.22 -0.54 20.86
N GLY A 427 14.11 -0.88 21.54
CA GLY A 427 13.76 -0.34 22.86
C GLY A 427 12.73 0.78 22.80
N THR A 428 12.96 1.88 23.53
CA THR A 428 12.05 3.05 23.56
C THR A 428 12.79 4.30 23.15
N ASP A 429 12.62 4.70 21.89
CA ASP A 429 13.42 5.76 21.27
C ASP A 429 12.61 7.05 21.15
N THR A 430 13.30 8.19 21.08
CA THR A 430 12.74 9.50 20.74
C THR A 430 13.41 9.97 19.47
N LEU A 431 12.63 10.26 18.42
CA LEU A 431 13.13 10.73 17.13
C LEU A 431 12.68 12.18 16.94
N LEU A 432 13.64 13.05 16.64
CA LEU A 432 13.43 14.47 16.41
C LEU A 432 14.11 14.85 15.10
N SER A 433 13.45 15.67 14.29
CA SER A 433 14.03 16.21 13.04
C SER A 433 14.62 15.10 12.15
N VAL A 434 13.80 14.09 11.84
CA VAL A 434 14.17 12.96 10.98
C VAL A 434 13.15 12.86 9.85
N GLU A 435 13.64 12.78 8.62
CA GLU A 435 12.82 12.67 7.41
C GLU A 435 12.98 11.29 6.74
N HIS A 436 14.13 10.65 6.93
CA HIS A 436 14.45 9.36 6.36
C HIS A 436 14.48 8.28 7.44
N LEU A 437 13.76 7.19 7.19
CA LEU A 437 13.66 6.08 8.13
C LEU A 437 13.96 4.77 7.41
N ILE A 438 14.92 4.02 7.94
CA ILE A 438 15.30 2.70 7.44
C ILE A 438 14.91 1.66 8.48
N GLY A 439 14.07 0.72 8.09
CA GLY A 439 13.66 -0.44 8.87
C GLY A 439 14.77 -1.50 9.01
N SER A 440 14.39 -2.61 9.62
CA SER A 440 15.20 -3.79 9.85
C SER A 440 15.21 -4.74 8.64
N GLY A 441 15.77 -5.94 8.80
CA GLY A 441 15.64 -7.02 7.80
C GLY A 441 14.43 -7.93 8.02
N LEU A 442 13.44 -7.47 8.79
CA LEU A 442 12.26 -8.21 9.23
C LEU A 442 11.01 -7.33 9.11
N ALA A 443 9.81 -7.92 9.21
CA ALA A 443 8.55 -7.19 9.07
C ALA A 443 8.42 -5.99 10.03
N ASP A 444 8.42 -4.79 9.47
CA ASP A 444 8.38 -3.51 10.16
C ASP A 444 7.06 -2.77 9.97
N VAL A 445 6.81 -1.79 10.84
CA VAL A 445 5.76 -0.79 10.64
C VAL A 445 6.35 0.60 10.73
N LEU A 446 6.47 1.28 9.59
CA LEU A 446 7.06 2.60 9.49
C LEU A 446 5.99 3.64 9.18
N THR A 447 5.98 4.75 9.90
CA THR A 447 5.01 5.83 9.71
C THR A 447 5.74 7.17 9.65
N GLY A 448 5.53 7.90 8.56
CA GLY A 448 5.99 9.27 8.38
C GLY A 448 5.16 10.28 9.16
N ASN A 449 5.43 11.56 8.93
CA ASN A 449 4.70 12.68 9.51
C ASN A 449 3.99 13.49 8.41
N ALA A 450 3.89 14.81 8.55
CA ALA A 450 3.21 15.65 7.55
C ALA A 450 4.19 16.29 6.53
N ALA A 451 5.50 16.11 6.73
CA ALA A 451 6.54 16.55 5.82
C ALA A 451 6.82 15.48 4.74
N ASP A 452 7.71 15.78 3.80
CA ASP A 452 8.16 14.84 2.79
C ASP A 452 9.10 13.81 3.45
N ASN A 453 8.71 12.53 3.49
CA ASN A 453 9.49 11.46 4.13
C ASN A 453 10.02 10.40 3.14
N ASP A 454 11.19 9.81 3.41
CA ASP A 454 11.70 8.62 2.70
C ASP A 454 11.71 7.42 3.66
N LEU A 455 10.78 6.48 3.46
CA LEU A 455 10.68 5.27 4.25
C LEU A 455 11.19 4.08 3.45
N THR A 456 12.16 3.36 4.01
CA THR A 456 12.70 2.12 3.45
C THR A 456 12.46 0.98 4.44
N GLY A 457 11.66 -0.01 4.05
CA GLY A 457 11.35 -1.19 4.88
C GLY A 457 12.57 -2.09 5.09
N GLY A 458 13.16 -2.56 4.00
CA GLY A 458 14.37 -3.39 4.03
C GLY A 458 14.07 -4.81 3.58
N GLY A 459 13.91 -5.73 4.52
CA GLY A 459 13.41 -7.07 4.21
C GLY A 459 12.33 -7.49 5.19
N GLY A 460 11.56 -8.52 4.87
CA GLY A 460 10.34 -8.85 5.61
C GLY A 460 9.12 -8.18 4.96
N ASP A 461 7.94 -8.49 5.48
CA ASP A 461 6.68 -7.94 4.96
C ASP A 461 6.35 -6.65 5.71
N ASP A 462 6.70 -5.51 5.12
CA ASP A 462 6.66 -4.21 5.80
C ASP A 462 5.34 -3.48 5.57
N VAL A 463 4.88 -2.71 6.56
CA VAL A 463 3.73 -1.80 6.42
C VAL A 463 4.21 -0.37 6.58
N MET A 464 4.06 0.43 5.53
CA MET A 464 4.54 1.81 5.51
C MET A 464 3.41 2.80 5.26
N SER A 465 3.36 3.88 6.03
CA SER A 465 2.44 4.98 5.81
C SER A 465 3.22 6.29 5.74
N GLY A 466 3.26 6.94 4.58
CA GLY A 466 4.00 8.19 4.39
C GLY A 466 3.41 9.38 5.16
N GLY A 467 2.08 9.41 5.34
CA GLY A 467 1.38 10.55 5.94
C GLY A 467 0.96 11.57 4.88
N LEU A 468 1.08 12.87 5.20
CA LEU A 468 0.94 13.93 4.18
C LEU A 468 2.31 14.16 3.51
N GLY A 469 2.43 15.17 2.65
CA GLY A 469 3.71 15.47 1.97
C GLY A 469 3.93 14.63 0.72
N ASN A 470 5.12 14.74 0.13
CA ASN A 470 5.53 13.98 -1.05
C ASN A 470 6.50 12.88 -0.61
N ASN A 471 5.99 11.67 -0.42
CA ASN A 471 6.76 10.63 0.24
C ASN A 471 7.43 9.70 -0.76
N ARG A 472 8.55 9.09 -0.35
CA ARG A 472 9.15 7.96 -1.03
C ARG A 472 8.99 6.74 -0.15
N LEU A 473 8.33 5.70 -0.66
CA LEU A 473 8.11 4.44 0.05
C LEU A 473 8.81 3.33 -0.71
N THR A 474 9.80 2.69 -0.09
CA THR A 474 10.54 1.56 -0.65
C THR A 474 10.37 0.35 0.25
N GLY A 475 9.67 -0.68 -0.22
CA GLY A 475 9.45 -1.91 0.58
C GLY A 475 10.74 -2.69 0.74
N GLY A 476 11.11 -3.41 -0.30
CA GLY A 476 12.40 -4.07 -0.38
C GLY A 476 12.22 -5.54 -0.71
N GLN A 477 12.58 -6.43 0.21
CA GLN A 477 12.41 -7.87 0.05
C GLN A 477 11.26 -8.37 0.92
N GLY A 478 10.13 -8.70 0.32
CA GLY A 478 8.98 -9.23 1.06
C GLY A 478 7.70 -8.93 0.30
N ALA A 479 6.57 -9.06 0.98
CA ALA A 479 5.28 -8.56 0.50
C ALA A 479 4.94 -7.25 1.24
N ASP A 480 5.35 -6.12 0.65
CA ASP A 480 5.32 -4.83 1.32
C ASP A 480 4.02 -4.07 1.03
N THR A 481 3.51 -3.36 2.04
CA THR A 481 2.23 -2.65 1.99
C THR A 481 2.41 -1.16 2.16
N ALA A 482 1.99 -0.36 1.17
CA ALA A 482 1.78 1.06 1.36
C ALA A 482 0.34 1.32 1.88
N SER A 483 0.24 1.94 3.05
CA SER A 483 -1.03 2.16 3.74
C SER A 483 -1.42 3.64 3.75
N TYR A 484 -2.60 3.90 3.20
CA TYR A 484 -3.28 5.20 3.13
C TYR A 484 -4.48 5.30 4.08
N ALA A 485 -4.62 4.36 5.02
CA ALA A 485 -5.76 4.27 5.93
C ALA A 485 -6.00 5.53 6.79
N ALA A 486 -4.97 6.35 6.99
CA ALA A 486 -5.05 7.61 7.74
C ALA A 486 -5.33 8.85 6.86
N ALA A 487 -5.42 8.70 5.54
CA ALA A 487 -5.68 9.81 4.64
C ALA A 487 -7.06 10.42 4.89
N ALA A 488 -7.14 11.75 4.82
CA ALA A 488 -8.36 12.50 5.12
C ALA A 488 -9.31 12.68 3.90
N ALA A 489 -8.97 12.05 2.77
CA ALA A 489 -9.72 12.01 1.53
C ALA A 489 -9.32 10.77 0.73
N GLY A 490 -10.10 10.43 -0.29
CA GLY A 490 -9.83 9.29 -1.17
C GLY A 490 -8.50 9.43 -1.92
N VAL A 491 -7.84 8.30 -2.14
CA VAL A 491 -6.53 8.22 -2.77
C VAL A 491 -6.59 7.55 -4.14
N THR A 492 -5.66 7.92 -5.02
CA THR A 492 -5.45 7.23 -6.31
C THR A 492 -4.02 6.73 -6.39
N VAL A 493 -3.84 5.40 -6.40
CA VAL A 493 -2.51 4.78 -6.31
C VAL A 493 -2.40 3.62 -7.30
N ASN A 494 -1.29 3.58 -8.05
CA ASN A 494 -1.01 2.56 -9.05
C ASN A 494 0.41 2.00 -8.84
N LEU A 495 0.51 0.70 -8.52
CA LEU A 495 1.79 0.00 -8.29
C LEU A 495 2.58 -0.26 -9.58
N GLY A 496 1.94 -0.18 -10.75
CA GLY A 496 2.60 -0.22 -12.05
C GLY A 496 3.41 1.04 -12.38
N LEU A 497 3.24 2.13 -11.61
CA LEU A 497 4.01 3.37 -11.76
C LEU A 497 5.23 3.36 -10.85
N THR A 498 6.41 3.60 -11.42
CA THR A 498 7.68 3.75 -10.67
C THR A 498 8.10 5.21 -10.51
N THR A 499 7.30 6.14 -11.00
CA THR A 499 7.51 7.58 -10.88
C THR A 499 6.57 8.17 -9.84
N ALA A 500 6.89 9.37 -9.36
CA ALA A 500 6.04 10.14 -8.48
C ALA A 500 4.60 10.25 -9.04
N GLN A 501 3.61 9.90 -8.23
CA GLN A 501 2.20 9.85 -8.57
C GLN A 501 1.40 10.72 -7.59
N ASN A 502 0.48 11.54 -8.14
CA ASN A 502 -0.39 12.37 -7.31
C ASN A 502 -1.47 11.48 -6.69
N THR A 503 -1.31 11.16 -5.41
CA THR A 503 -2.23 10.30 -4.66
C THR A 503 -3.48 11.04 -4.22
N ILE A 504 -3.58 12.35 -4.52
CA ILE A 504 -4.70 13.25 -4.19
C ILE A 504 -4.82 13.47 -2.67
N GLY A 505 -5.26 12.45 -1.93
CA GLY A 505 -5.50 12.52 -0.48
C GLY A 505 -4.24 12.49 0.39
N ALA A 506 -3.08 12.14 -0.18
CA ALA A 506 -1.83 11.97 0.55
C ALA A 506 -0.60 12.63 -0.13
N GLY A 507 -0.81 13.58 -1.04
CA GLY A 507 0.27 14.32 -1.71
C GLY A 507 0.79 13.65 -2.99
N THR A 508 2.09 13.78 -3.27
CA THR A 508 2.72 13.17 -4.47
C THR A 508 3.76 12.13 -4.03
N ASP A 509 3.36 10.87 -4.01
CA ASP A 509 4.20 9.79 -3.49
C ASP A 509 4.93 9.04 -4.61
N THR A 510 6.09 8.47 -4.29
CA THR A 510 6.83 7.55 -5.15
C THR A 510 6.94 6.20 -4.45
N LEU A 511 6.35 5.17 -5.06
CA LEU A 511 6.37 3.80 -4.53
C LEU A 511 7.37 2.98 -5.33
N ALA A 512 8.21 2.23 -4.63
CA ALA A 512 9.15 1.30 -5.21
C ALA A 512 9.11 -0.02 -4.43
N THR A 513 9.11 -1.15 -5.14
CA THR A 513 9.10 -2.49 -4.52
C THR A 513 8.01 -2.60 -3.43
N ILE A 514 6.80 -2.17 -3.79
CA ILE A 514 5.58 -2.30 -2.98
C ILE A 514 4.64 -3.22 -3.75
N GLU A 515 4.10 -4.23 -3.07
CA GLU A 515 3.21 -5.22 -3.66
C GLU A 515 1.76 -5.03 -3.18
N ASN A 516 1.51 -4.34 -2.07
CA ASN A 516 0.19 -4.27 -1.47
C ASN A 516 -0.23 -2.81 -1.21
N LEU A 517 -1.53 -2.57 -1.24
CA LEU A 517 -2.12 -1.26 -0.95
C LEU A 517 -3.26 -1.38 0.05
N THR A 518 -3.32 -0.43 0.98
CA THR A 518 -4.51 -0.18 1.80
C THR A 518 -4.99 1.23 1.53
N GLY A 519 -6.25 1.37 1.13
CA GLY A 519 -6.96 2.62 0.92
C GLY A 519 -7.29 3.35 2.21
N SER A 520 -8.01 4.46 2.07
CA SER A 520 -8.51 5.34 3.10
C SER A 520 -9.91 4.91 3.59
N ALA A 521 -10.65 5.83 4.22
CA ALA A 521 -12.06 5.63 4.58
C ALA A 521 -13.02 6.39 3.63
N PHE A 522 -12.54 6.71 2.42
CA PHE A 522 -13.24 7.45 1.39
C PHE A 522 -13.03 6.74 0.04
N ALA A 523 -13.83 7.12 -0.97
CA ALA A 523 -13.73 6.55 -2.32
C ALA A 523 -12.31 6.61 -2.91
N ASP A 524 -11.67 5.45 -2.97
CA ASP A 524 -10.30 5.25 -3.44
C ASP A 524 -10.26 4.68 -4.87
N THR A 525 -9.10 4.77 -5.50
CA THR A 525 -8.80 4.09 -6.76
C THR A 525 -7.44 3.44 -6.66
N LEU A 526 -7.41 2.12 -6.52
CA LEU A 526 -6.21 1.34 -6.26
C LEU A 526 -5.95 0.40 -7.45
N THR A 527 -4.75 0.43 -8.00
CA THR A 527 -4.32 -0.45 -9.09
C THR A 527 -3.08 -1.22 -8.68
N GLY A 528 -3.15 -2.55 -8.81
CA GLY A 528 -2.05 -3.47 -8.63
C GLY A 528 -1.02 -3.40 -9.75
N SER A 529 -0.25 -4.48 -9.86
CA SER A 529 0.96 -4.59 -10.65
C SER A 529 0.89 -5.83 -11.55
N THR A 530 2.04 -6.46 -11.83
CA THR A 530 2.09 -7.78 -12.47
C THR A 530 2.40 -8.92 -11.51
N LEU A 531 2.53 -8.61 -10.21
CA LEU A 531 2.78 -9.54 -9.12
C LEU A 531 1.46 -9.84 -8.42
N ALA A 532 1.43 -10.86 -7.55
CA ALA A 532 0.30 -11.07 -6.67
C ALA A 532 0.21 -9.92 -5.66
N ASN A 533 -0.91 -9.21 -5.64
CA ASN A 533 -1.14 -8.02 -4.84
C ASN A 533 -2.31 -8.23 -3.86
N LEU A 534 -2.21 -7.65 -2.67
CA LEU A 534 -3.31 -7.47 -1.73
C LEU A 534 -3.75 -6.01 -1.76
N LEU A 535 -4.98 -5.76 -2.22
CA LEU A 535 -5.59 -4.44 -2.28
C LEU A 535 -6.80 -4.41 -1.33
N THR A 536 -6.81 -3.46 -0.40
CA THR A 536 -7.95 -3.24 0.51
C THR A 536 -8.46 -1.82 0.33
N GLY A 537 -9.72 -1.65 -0.08
CA GLY A 537 -10.38 -0.34 -0.26
C GLY A 537 -10.66 0.32 1.08
N GLY A 538 -11.49 -0.33 1.90
CA GLY A 538 -11.76 0.09 3.27
C GLY A 538 -13.22 0.51 3.42
N ALA A 539 -13.48 1.80 3.55
CA ALA A 539 -14.84 2.31 3.50
C ALA A 539 -14.91 3.37 2.42
N GLY A 540 -16.04 3.49 1.73
CA GLY A 540 -16.16 4.39 0.59
C GLY A 540 -16.60 3.59 -0.62
N ASN A 541 -16.88 4.28 -1.73
CA ASN A 541 -17.15 3.58 -2.99
C ASN A 541 -15.83 3.46 -3.73
N ASP A 542 -15.15 2.35 -3.57
CA ASP A 542 -13.77 2.15 -3.99
C ASP A 542 -13.70 1.48 -5.37
N ALA A 543 -12.65 1.80 -6.13
CA ALA A 543 -12.35 1.18 -7.41
C ALA A 543 -11.02 0.43 -7.32
N LEU A 544 -11.06 -0.90 -7.31
CA LEU A 544 -9.88 -1.76 -7.19
C LEU A 544 -9.65 -2.54 -8.48
N ASP A 545 -8.41 -2.53 -8.99
CA ASP A 545 -7.98 -3.33 -10.14
C ASP A 545 -6.69 -4.09 -9.78
N GLY A 546 -6.75 -5.42 -9.73
CA GLY A 546 -5.61 -6.29 -9.39
C GLY A 546 -4.49 -6.25 -10.43
N GLY A 547 -4.83 -6.05 -11.71
CA GLY A 547 -3.87 -6.09 -12.80
C GLY A 547 -3.58 -7.52 -13.27
N ASN A 548 -2.32 -7.93 -13.25
CA ASN A 548 -1.99 -9.35 -13.47
C ASN A 548 -1.40 -9.91 -12.18
N GLY A 549 -1.68 -11.17 -11.86
CA GLY A 549 -1.26 -11.74 -10.61
C GLY A 549 -2.26 -12.76 -10.14
N ASN A 550 -2.06 -13.34 -8.97
CA ASN A 550 -3.18 -13.97 -8.27
C ASN A 550 -3.48 -13.01 -7.13
N ASP A 551 -4.41 -12.11 -7.38
CA ASP A 551 -4.62 -10.94 -6.55
C ASP A 551 -5.70 -11.20 -5.50
N THR A 552 -5.63 -10.49 -4.39
CA THR A 552 -6.69 -10.46 -3.37
C THR A 552 -7.18 -9.03 -3.23
N LEU A 553 -8.44 -8.81 -3.58
CA LEU A 553 -9.12 -7.52 -3.51
C LEU A 553 -10.22 -7.61 -2.45
N ASP A 554 -10.26 -6.62 -1.56
CA ASP A 554 -11.29 -6.44 -0.55
C ASP A 554 -11.83 -5.01 -0.66
N GLY A 555 -13.06 -4.85 -1.14
CA GLY A 555 -13.71 -3.54 -1.33
C GLY A 555 -14.02 -2.90 0.03
N GLY A 556 -14.70 -3.67 0.88
CA GLY A 556 -14.95 -3.32 2.27
C GLY A 556 -16.37 -2.87 2.48
N ALA A 557 -16.61 -1.57 2.65
CA ALA A 557 -17.95 -1.05 2.92
C ALA A 557 -18.36 0.05 1.95
N HIS A 558 -19.65 0.04 1.59
CA HIS A 558 -20.32 0.80 0.53
C HIS A 558 -20.15 0.13 -0.83
N ASN A 559 -20.50 0.83 -1.92
CA ASN A 559 -20.68 0.19 -3.22
C ASN A 559 -19.40 0.28 -4.02
N ASP A 560 -18.73 -0.84 -4.17
CA ASP A 560 -17.39 -0.94 -4.71
C ASP A 560 -17.39 -1.48 -6.15
N VAL A 561 -16.33 -1.16 -6.90
CA VAL A 561 -16.06 -1.70 -8.23
C VAL A 561 -14.72 -2.43 -8.20
N LEU A 562 -14.76 -3.75 -8.37
CA LEU A 562 -13.58 -4.60 -8.22
C LEU A 562 -13.31 -5.41 -9.48
N ALA A 563 -12.09 -5.32 -10.00
CA ALA A 563 -11.61 -6.10 -11.13
C ALA A 563 -10.38 -6.93 -10.71
N GLY A 564 -10.49 -8.26 -10.70
CA GLY A 564 -9.38 -9.17 -10.41
C GLY A 564 -8.26 -9.04 -11.45
N GLY A 565 -8.64 -9.15 -12.73
CA GLY A 565 -7.72 -8.94 -13.85
C GLY A 565 -7.28 -10.25 -14.48
N ILE A 566 -5.97 -10.50 -14.60
CA ILE A 566 -5.43 -11.74 -15.14
C ILE A 566 -4.80 -12.58 -14.04
N GLY A 567 -5.37 -13.75 -13.81
CA GLY A 567 -4.88 -14.83 -12.96
C GLY A 567 -6.00 -15.37 -12.09
N ASN A 568 -5.65 -16.09 -11.03
CA ASN A 568 -6.64 -16.68 -10.13
C ASN A 568 -6.83 -15.76 -8.94
N ASP A 569 -7.84 -14.90 -9.02
CA ASP A 569 -8.03 -13.80 -8.07
C ASP A 569 -9.07 -14.14 -7.01
N THR A 570 -8.94 -13.52 -5.84
CA THR A 570 -9.95 -13.49 -4.79
C THR A 570 -10.49 -12.07 -4.71
N VAL A 571 -11.77 -11.88 -5.04
CA VAL A 571 -12.44 -10.59 -5.07
C VAL A 571 -13.58 -10.62 -4.07
N LEU A 572 -13.48 -9.78 -3.04
CA LEU A 572 -14.45 -9.67 -1.95
C LEU A 572 -15.09 -8.27 -2.01
N GLY A 573 -16.38 -8.19 -2.29
CA GLY A 573 -17.14 -6.92 -2.32
C GLY A 573 -17.27 -6.34 -0.91
N GLY A 574 -17.93 -7.08 -0.02
CA GLY A 574 -17.98 -6.75 1.40
C GLY A 574 -19.40 -6.38 1.81
N THR A 575 -19.66 -5.13 2.16
CA THR A 575 -21.03 -4.65 2.43
C THR A 575 -21.38 -3.53 1.48
N GLY A 576 -22.55 -3.55 0.86
CA GLY A 576 -22.92 -2.59 -0.18
C GLY A 576 -23.38 -3.33 -1.42
N ASP A 577 -23.82 -2.60 -2.44
CA ASP A 577 -24.16 -3.21 -3.72
C ASP A 577 -22.93 -3.11 -4.65
N ASP A 578 -22.20 -4.22 -4.77
CA ASP A 578 -20.88 -4.24 -5.38
C ASP A 578 -20.90 -4.72 -6.84
N LEU A 579 -19.94 -4.24 -7.64
CA LEU A 579 -19.71 -4.69 -9.01
C LEU A 579 -18.37 -5.42 -9.11
N LEU A 580 -18.43 -6.74 -9.32
CA LEU A 580 -17.28 -7.63 -9.36
C LEU A 580 -17.01 -8.13 -10.79
N GLY A 581 -15.74 -8.16 -11.17
CA GLY A 581 -15.26 -8.80 -12.39
C GLY A 581 -14.00 -9.62 -12.09
N GLY A 582 -14.06 -10.95 -12.23
CA GLY A 582 -12.89 -11.80 -12.02
C GLY A 582 -11.84 -11.70 -13.13
N GLY A 583 -12.25 -11.34 -14.36
CA GLY A 583 -11.35 -11.34 -15.50
C GLY A 583 -10.94 -12.76 -15.93
N ASN A 584 -9.69 -12.93 -16.37
CA ASN A 584 -9.21 -14.20 -16.90
C ASN A 584 -8.60 -15.07 -15.81
N GLY A 585 -9.17 -16.25 -15.56
CA GLY A 585 -8.61 -17.25 -14.65
C GLY A 585 -9.73 -17.89 -13.83
N SER A 586 -9.34 -18.68 -12.83
CA SER A 586 -10.28 -19.32 -11.90
C SER A 586 -10.36 -18.52 -10.62
N ASN A 587 -11.42 -17.72 -10.50
CA ASN A 587 -11.55 -16.72 -9.45
C ASN A 587 -12.47 -17.16 -8.32
N LEU A 588 -12.31 -16.55 -7.15
CA LEU A 588 -13.30 -16.52 -6.08
C LEU A 588 -13.92 -15.12 -6.05
N LEU A 589 -15.21 -15.02 -6.35
CA LEU A 589 -15.95 -13.76 -6.37
C LEU A 589 -17.04 -13.82 -5.31
N ASP A 590 -16.88 -13.07 -4.21
CA ASP A 590 -17.83 -12.99 -3.10
C ASP A 590 -18.38 -11.58 -3.00
N GLY A 591 -19.67 -11.38 -3.30
CA GLY A 591 -20.33 -10.08 -3.16
C GLY A 591 -20.46 -9.64 -1.69
N GLY A 592 -20.61 -10.61 -0.78
CA GLY A 592 -20.85 -10.33 0.62
C GLY A 592 -22.30 -9.95 0.90
N ALA A 593 -22.53 -8.75 1.42
CA ALA A 593 -23.83 -8.30 1.89
C ALA A 593 -24.33 -7.09 1.10
N GLY A 594 -25.31 -7.32 0.24
CA GLY A 594 -26.04 -6.28 -0.48
C GLY A 594 -26.76 -6.91 -1.66
N PHE A 595 -26.87 -6.18 -2.76
CA PHE A 595 -27.39 -6.70 -4.02
C PHE A 595 -26.32 -6.66 -5.10
N ASP A 596 -25.53 -7.72 -5.16
CA ASP A 596 -24.22 -7.71 -5.80
C ASP A 596 -24.27 -8.18 -7.26
N THR A 597 -23.41 -7.60 -8.09
CA THR A 597 -23.36 -7.82 -9.55
C THR A 597 -22.05 -8.41 -9.98
N ILE A 598 -22.09 -9.49 -10.76
CA ILE A 598 -20.94 -9.97 -11.53
C ILE A 598 -21.09 -9.58 -12.99
N SER A 599 -20.02 -9.03 -13.56
CA SER A 599 -19.97 -8.68 -14.98
C SER A 599 -18.98 -9.53 -15.76
N TYR A 600 -19.50 -10.24 -16.77
CA TYR A 600 -18.73 -10.94 -17.80
C TYR A 600 -18.68 -10.17 -19.13
N ALA A 601 -19.06 -8.89 -19.14
CA ALA A 601 -19.12 -8.08 -20.36
C ALA A 601 -17.78 -7.97 -21.11
N ALA A 602 -16.65 -8.11 -20.40
CA ALA A 602 -15.30 -8.10 -20.98
C ALA A 602 -14.81 -9.49 -21.44
N ALA A 603 -15.59 -10.57 -21.26
CA ALA A 603 -15.19 -11.91 -21.63
C ALA A 603 -15.01 -12.05 -23.16
N GLY A 604 -13.95 -12.76 -23.56
CA GLY A 604 -13.59 -12.98 -24.98
C GLY A 604 -14.46 -14.02 -25.71
N GLY A 605 -15.52 -14.52 -25.08
CA GLY A 605 -16.45 -15.51 -25.62
C GLY A 605 -17.61 -15.78 -24.68
N ALA A 606 -18.56 -16.61 -25.12
CA ALA A 606 -19.75 -16.97 -24.37
C ALA A 606 -19.43 -17.58 -22.99
N VAL A 607 -20.27 -17.26 -22.02
CA VAL A 607 -20.20 -17.73 -20.63
C VAL A 607 -21.37 -18.62 -20.27
N THR A 608 -21.16 -19.51 -19.30
CA THR A 608 -22.22 -20.33 -18.71
C THR A 608 -22.14 -20.18 -17.20
N VAL A 609 -23.14 -19.56 -16.59
CA VAL A 609 -23.13 -19.14 -15.19
C VAL A 609 -24.39 -19.62 -14.50
N SER A 610 -24.25 -20.23 -13.32
CA SER A 610 -25.39 -20.67 -12.51
C SER A 610 -25.25 -20.27 -11.05
N LEU A 611 -26.30 -19.61 -10.54
CA LEU A 611 -26.50 -19.31 -9.12
C LEU A 611 -27.30 -20.43 -8.40
N SER A 612 -27.73 -21.49 -9.11
CA SER A 612 -28.71 -22.47 -8.61
C SER A 612 -28.16 -23.81 -8.12
N GLU A 613 -26.84 -24.05 -8.15
CA GLU A 613 -26.26 -25.37 -7.79
C GLU A 613 -25.63 -25.41 -6.39
N THR A 614 -25.22 -26.61 -5.95
CA THR A 614 -24.63 -26.98 -4.63
C THR A 614 -23.26 -26.32 -4.34
N GLY A 615 -23.19 -25.00 -4.56
CA GLY A 615 -22.00 -24.18 -4.73
C GLY A 615 -22.13 -23.43 -6.06
N PRO A 616 -22.10 -22.09 -6.09
CA PRO A 616 -22.13 -21.35 -7.35
C PRO A 616 -20.85 -21.60 -8.15
N GLN A 617 -20.98 -21.87 -9.44
CA GLN A 617 -19.88 -22.11 -10.37
C GLN A 617 -20.19 -21.39 -11.68
N ALA A 618 -19.23 -20.62 -12.19
CA ALA A 618 -19.26 -20.07 -13.53
C ALA A 618 -18.20 -20.77 -14.38
N ILE A 619 -18.57 -21.29 -15.54
CA ILE A 619 -17.59 -21.70 -16.54
C ILE A 619 -17.39 -20.51 -17.47
N ALA A 620 -16.28 -19.81 -17.26
CA ALA A 620 -15.83 -18.75 -18.14
C ALA A 620 -15.09 -19.32 -19.36
N PHE A 621 -14.92 -18.47 -20.36
CA PHE A 621 -14.17 -18.70 -21.59
C PHE A 621 -12.82 -19.42 -21.31
N LEU A 622 -12.41 -20.36 -22.20
CA LEU A 622 -11.15 -21.13 -22.13
C LEU A 622 -11.00 -22.20 -21.02
N ASN A 623 -12.10 -22.66 -20.40
CA ASN A 623 -12.12 -23.69 -19.34
C ASN A 623 -11.60 -23.21 -17.98
N SER A 624 -11.61 -21.91 -17.71
CA SER A 624 -11.50 -21.44 -16.33
C SER A 624 -12.85 -21.55 -15.62
N THR A 625 -12.81 -21.64 -14.31
CA THR A 625 -14.01 -21.81 -13.47
C THR A 625 -13.95 -20.85 -12.31
N ASP A 626 -14.95 -19.96 -12.21
CA ASP A 626 -15.09 -19.07 -11.06
C ASP A 626 -16.02 -19.70 -10.02
N THR A 627 -15.72 -19.44 -8.77
CA THR A 627 -16.59 -19.73 -7.63
C THR A 627 -17.28 -18.44 -7.22
N LEU A 628 -18.61 -18.42 -7.27
CA LEU A 628 -19.39 -17.24 -6.91
C LEU A 628 -19.96 -17.41 -5.51
N VAL A 629 -20.09 -16.34 -4.73
CA VAL A 629 -20.66 -16.35 -3.38
C VAL A 629 -21.45 -15.07 -3.18
N SER A 630 -22.67 -15.18 -2.64
CA SER A 630 -23.55 -14.03 -2.34
C SER A 630 -23.75 -13.08 -3.53
N ILE A 631 -24.24 -13.61 -4.65
CA ILE A 631 -24.45 -12.84 -5.89
C ILE A 631 -25.92 -12.92 -6.30
N GLU A 632 -26.50 -11.77 -6.64
CA GLU A 632 -27.88 -11.65 -7.08
C GLU A 632 -28.01 -11.17 -8.53
N GLN A 633 -26.98 -10.54 -9.12
CA GLN A 633 -27.02 -10.06 -10.50
C GLN A 633 -25.90 -10.63 -11.36
N LEU A 634 -26.25 -11.00 -12.59
CA LEU A 634 -25.32 -11.47 -13.62
C LEU A 634 -25.48 -10.65 -14.90
N ILE A 635 -24.36 -10.18 -15.44
CA ILE A 635 -24.27 -9.57 -16.77
C ILE A 635 -23.41 -10.48 -17.65
N GLY A 636 -23.97 -10.90 -18.78
CA GLY A 636 -23.30 -11.70 -19.80
C GLY A 636 -22.24 -10.93 -20.60
N SER A 637 -21.65 -11.66 -21.54
CA SER A 637 -20.71 -11.20 -22.54
C SER A 637 -21.43 -10.62 -23.77
N ALA A 638 -20.70 -10.42 -24.87
CA ALA A 638 -21.26 -10.02 -26.16
C ALA A 638 -21.55 -11.23 -27.08
N PHE A 639 -21.68 -12.42 -26.51
CA PHE A 639 -21.83 -13.69 -27.22
C PHE A 639 -22.96 -14.50 -26.59
N ASN A 640 -23.40 -15.55 -27.29
CA ASN A 640 -24.50 -16.43 -26.87
C ASN A 640 -24.28 -17.10 -25.50
N ASP A 641 -24.78 -16.49 -24.45
CA ASP A 641 -24.56 -16.86 -23.05
C ASP A 641 -25.64 -17.80 -22.51
N GLN A 642 -25.32 -18.46 -21.39
CA GLN A 642 -26.26 -19.27 -20.63
C GLN A 642 -26.22 -18.83 -19.16
N LEU A 643 -27.24 -18.09 -18.72
CA LEU A 643 -27.30 -17.54 -17.37
C LEU A 643 -28.47 -18.17 -16.59
N THR A 644 -28.20 -18.69 -15.38
CA THR A 644 -29.20 -19.28 -14.51
C THR A 644 -29.20 -18.61 -13.14
N GLY A 645 -30.35 -18.04 -12.75
CA GLY A 645 -30.60 -17.41 -11.45
C GLY A 645 -30.79 -18.43 -10.32
N GLY A 646 -30.84 -17.94 -9.09
CA GLY A 646 -30.82 -18.76 -7.88
C GLY A 646 -32.21 -19.09 -7.31
N ALA A 647 -32.21 -19.46 -6.03
CA ALA A 647 -33.45 -19.63 -5.25
C ALA A 647 -33.99 -18.31 -4.68
N THR A 648 -33.18 -17.26 -4.69
CA THR A 648 -33.49 -15.89 -4.28
C THR A 648 -33.78 -15.01 -5.50
N ALA A 649 -34.27 -13.79 -5.26
CA ALA A 649 -34.50 -12.84 -6.35
C ALA A 649 -33.20 -12.54 -7.08
N SER A 650 -33.20 -12.66 -8.41
CA SER A 650 -32.01 -12.52 -9.25
C SER A 650 -32.28 -11.56 -10.43
N THR A 651 -31.28 -10.84 -10.90
CA THR A 651 -31.36 -10.10 -12.17
C THR A 651 -30.35 -10.65 -13.16
N LEU A 652 -30.81 -11.10 -14.32
CA LEU A 652 -29.96 -11.68 -15.36
C LEU A 652 -30.03 -10.81 -16.60
N ARG A 653 -28.87 -10.48 -17.17
CA ARG A 653 -28.76 -9.68 -18.38
C ARG A 653 -27.87 -10.39 -19.40
N GLY A 654 -28.43 -10.77 -20.55
CA GLY A 654 -27.76 -11.50 -21.63
C GLY A 654 -26.70 -10.65 -22.30
N GLY A 655 -27.12 -9.52 -22.88
CA GLY A 655 -26.22 -8.57 -23.52
C GLY A 655 -26.39 -8.62 -25.04
N ASN A 656 -25.31 -8.89 -25.77
CA ASN A 656 -25.46 -9.13 -27.21
C ASN A 656 -25.34 -10.63 -27.47
N GLY A 657 -26.03 -11.11 -28.49
CA GLY A 657 -25.96 -12.51 -28.90
C GLY A 657 -27.25 -13.23 -28.60
N ASN A 658 -27.34 -14.49 -29.00
CA ASN A 658 -28.55 -15.28 -28.80
C ASN A 658 -28.41 -16.06 -27.48
N ASP A 659 -28.95 -15.48 -26.42
CA ASP A 659 -28.73 -15.88 -25.05
C ASP A 659 -29.82 -16.82 -24.53
N ARG A 660 -29.49 -17.59 -23.48
CA ARG A 660 -30.44 -18.43 -22.76
C ARG A 660 -30.44 -18.05 -21.29
N LEU A 661 -31.54 -17.50 -20.82
CA LEU A 661 -31.70 -17.04 -19.44
C LEU A 661 -32.77 -17.88 -18.72
N MET A 662 -32.44 -18.36 -17.53
CA MET A 662 -33.31 -19.15 -16.67
C MET A 662 -33.38 -18.52 -15.28
N ALA A 663 -34.55 -18.06 -14.84
CA ALA A 663 -34.73 -17.36 -13.56
C ALA A 663 -34.43 -18.22 -12.31
N GLY A 664 -34.76 -19.52 -12.35
CA GLY A 664 -34.63 -20.41 -11.20
C GLY A 664 -35.94 -20.55 -10.42
N THR A 665 -35.89 -20.40 -9.08
CA THR A 665 -37.09 -20.54 -8.21
C THR A 665 -37.49 -19.29 -7.45
N GLY A 666 -36.67 -18.24 -7.49
CA GLY A 666 -36.99 -16.93 -6.90
C GLY A 666 -37.59 -15.99 -7.94
N ASN A 667 -38.16 -14.87 -7.49
CA ASN A 667 -38.68 -13.83 -8.39
C ASN A 667 -37.52 -13.12 -9.09
N ALA A 668 -37.37 -13.32 -10.39
CA ALA A 668 -36.27 -12.79 -11.18
C ALA A 668 -36.71 -11.74 -12.19
N THR A 669 -35.74 -10.94 -12.62
CA THR A 669 -35.87 -10.08 -13.81
C THR A 669 -34.84 -10.51 -14.85
N LEU A 670 -35.29 -10.86 -16.05
CA LEU A 670 -34.47 -11.36 -17.15
C LEU A 670 -34.50 -10.33 -18.28
N TYR A 671 -33.33 -9.99 -18.80
CA TYR A 671 -33.16 -9.15 -19.98
C TYR A 671 -32.34 -9.92 -21.01
N GLY A 672 -32.94 -10.25 -22.15
CA GLY A 672 -32.22 -10.80 -23.32
C GLY A 672 -31.29 -9.75 -23.93
N ASP A 673 -31.82 -8.54 -24.11
CA ASP A 673 -31.20 -7.39 -24.79
C ASP A 673 -31.12 -7.59 -26.32
N ASP A 674 -29.94 -7.63 -26.94
CA ASP A 674 -29.81 -7.70 -28.42
C ASP A 674 -29.57 -9.15 -28.86
N GLY A 675 -30.50 -9.75 -29.61
CA GLY A 675 -30.35 -11.10 -30.13
C GLY A 675 -31.68 -11.84 -30.20
N SER A 676 -31.64 -13.09 -30.69
CA SER A 676 -32.81 -13.97 -30.59
C SER A 676 -32.64 -14.88 -29.39
N ASP A 677 -33.27 -14.49 -28.29
CA ASP A 677 -33.04 -15.01 -26.96
C ASP A 677 -34.09 -16.03 -26.53
N ILE A 678 -33.73 -16.85 -25.54
CA ILE A 678 -34.64 -17.80 -24.90
C ILE A 678 -34.67 -17.48 -23.40
N LEU A 679 -35.79 -16.95 -22.93
CA LEU A 679 -36.00 -16.58 -21.54
C LEU A 679 -37.00 -17.54 -20.89
N TRP A 680 -36.67 -18.06 -19.71
CA TRP A 680 -37.51 -18.98 -18.96
C TRP A 680 -37.68 -18.50 -17.51
N GLY A 681 -38.92 -18.14 -17.13
CA GLY A 681 -39.28 -17.65 -15.79
C GLY A 681 -39.34 -18.75 -14.72
N GLY A 682 -39.76 -19.96 -15.10
CA GLY A 682 -39.65 -21.10 -14.19
C GLY A 682 -40.70 -21.03 -13.09
N THR A 683 -40.27 -20.98 -11.83
CA THR A 683 -41.19 -20.77 -10.70
C THR A 683 -40.83 -19.48 -9.98
N GLY A 684 -41.82 -18.67 -9.66
CA GLY A 684 -41.60 -17.32 -9.17
C GLY A 684 -42.72 -16.43 -9.68
N ILE A 685 -42.64 -15.15 -9.39
CA ILE A 685 -43.31 -14.13 -10.19
C ILE A 685 -42.21 -13.34 -10.86
N ASP A 686 -41.95 -13.68 -12.12
CA ASP A 686 -40.80 -13.22 -12.88
C ASP A 686 -41.19 -12.11 -13.87
N THR A 687 -40.20 -11.33 -14.27
CA THR A 687 -40.34 -10.35 -15.36
C THR A 687 -39.32 -10.66 -16.44
N LEU A 688 -39.79 -10.95 -17.65
CA LEU A 688 -38.97 -11.34 -18.79
C LEU A 688 -39.04 -10.24 -19.85
N HIS A 689 -37.88 -9.75 -20.27
CA HIS A 689 -37.71 -8.79 -21.35
C HIS A 689 -36.85 -9.42 -22.44
N GLY A 690 -37.42 -9.74 -23.61
CA GLY A 690 -36.68 -10.26 -24.77
C GLY A 690 -35.69 -9.22 -25.26
N GLY A 691 -36.20 -8.11 -25.79
CA GLY A 691 -35.40 -6.97 -26.21
C GLY A 691 -35.50 -6.78 -27.72
N ALA A 692 -34.41 -7.01 -28.44
CA ALA A 692 -34.34 -6.82 -29.88
C ALA A 692 -33.97 -8.12 -30.59
N GLY A 693 -34.91 -8.67 -31.35
CA GLY A 693 -34.71 -9.91 -32.10
C GLY A 693 -35.95 -10.77 -32.01
N GLY A 694 -35.91 -11.97 -32.57
CA GLY A 694 -37.04 -12.89 -32.45
C GLY A 694 -36.87 -13.77 -31.22
N ASP A 695 -37.53 -13.41 -30.13
CA ASP A 695 -37.32 -13.97 -28.81
C ASP A 695 -38.36 -15.05 -28.45
N GLN A 696 -37.96 -15.96 -27.57
CA GLN A 696 -38.82 -16.99 -27.00
C GLN A 696 -38.93 -16.81 -25.50
N LEU A 697 -40.09 -16.40 -25.03
CA LEU A 697 -40.33 -16.12 -23.62
C LEU A 697 -41.29 -17.17 -23.04
N ASN A 698 -40.80 -18.02 -22.15
CA ASN A 698 -41.60 -19.02 -21.44
C ASN A 698 -41.91 -18.53 -20.01
N GLY A 699 -43.16 -18.13 -19.81
CA GLY A 699 -43.67 -17.63 -18.53
C GLY A 699 -44.27 -18.73 -17.66
N GLY A 700 -43.90 -18.70 -16.38
CA GLY A 700 -44.56 -19.39 -15.30
C GLY A 700 -45.79 -18.64 -14.77
N ALA A 701 -46.32 -19.11 -13.64
CA ALA A 701 -47.56 -18.58 -13.06
C ALA A 701 -47.36 -17.17 -12.49
N GLY A 702 -48.06 -16.19 -13.06
CA GLY A 702 -48.06 -14.80 -12.59
C GLY A 702 -47.00 -13.90 -13.21
N ASP A 703 -46.16 -14.46 -14.10
CA ASP A 703 -45.06 -13.76 -14.74
C ASP A 703 -45.53 -12.64 -15.67
N THR A 704 -44.66 -11.67 -15.92
CA THR A 704 -44.87 -10.61 -16.91
C THR A 704 -43.83 -10.73 -18.02
N LEU A 705 -44.29 -10.76 -19.27
CA LEU A 705 -43.47 -11.03 -20.45
C LEU A 705 -43.55 -9.84 -21.41
N TYR A 706 -42.39 -9.31 -21.80
CA TYR A 706 -42.22 -8.26 -22.79
C TYR A 706 -41.31 -8.81 -23.89
N GLY A 707 -41.84 -9.04 -25.09
CA GLY A 707 -41.07 -9.53 -26.24
C GLY A 707 -40.06 -8.48 -26.70
N GLY A 708 -40.55 -7.30 -27.05
CA GLY A 708 -39.73 -6.21 -27.53
C GLY A 708 -39.84 -6.09 -29.04
N ILE A 709 -38.80 -5.66 -29.73
CA ILE A 709 -38.87 -5.42 -31.18
C ILE A 709 -38.59 -6.69 -31.99
N ALA A 710 -39.20 -6.77 -33.17
CA ALA A 710 -39.28 -7.94 -34.06
C ALA A 710 -40.29 -8.99 -33.56
N GLY A 711 -40.34 -10.15 -34.21
CA GLY A 711 -41.43 -11.10 -33.98
C GLY A 711 -41.08 -12.12 -32.91
N ASP A 712 -41.81 -12.07 -31.79
CA ASP A 712 -41.57 -12.85 -30.59
C ASP A 712 -42.60 -13.96 -30.39
N THR A 713 -42.22 -14.96 -29.60
CA THR A 713 -43.09 -16.07 -29.21
C THR A 713 -43.18 -16.21 -27.70
N TYR A 714 -44.39 -16.02 -27.17
CA TYR A 714 -44.73 -16.21 -25.76
C TYR A 714 -45.31 -17.60 -25.51
N TYR A 715 -44.68 -18.39 -24.66
CA TYR A 715 -45.17 -19.69 -24.21
C TYR A 715 -45.80 -19.55 -22.82
N LEU A 716 -47.12 -19.74 -22.73
CA LEU A 716 -47.87 -19.59 -21.48
C LEU A 716 -48.39 -20.94 -20.99
N ALA A 717 -47.80 -21.43 -19.90
CA ALA A 717 -48.26 -22.64 -19.22
C ALA A 717 -49.40 -22.39 -18.22
N ASP A 718 -49.57 -21.14 -17.78
CA ASP A 718 -50.55 -20.72 -16.77
C ASP A 718 -51.25 -19.43 -17.20
N PRO A 719 -52.59 -19.33 -17.06
CA PRO A 719 -53.36 -18.17 -17.52
C PRO A 719 -53.16 -16.90 -16.68
N SER A 720 -52.45 -16.97 -15.55
CA SER A 720 -52.11 -15.80 -14.75
C SER A 720 -50.89 -15.04 -15.24
N ALA A 721 -50.12 -15.61 -16.18
CA ALA A 721 -49.05 -14.91 -16.89
C ALA A 721 -49.59 -13.77 -17.76
N LYS A 722 -48.83 -12.69 -17.88
CA LYS A 722 -49.22 -11.46 -18.57
C LYS A 722 -48.25 -11.16 -19.69
N VAL A 723 -48.76 -11.15 -20.92
CA VAL A 723 -48.04 -10.64 -22.08
C VAL A 723 -48.30 -9.13 -22.18
N MET A 724 -47.22 -8.37 -22.32
CA MET A 724 -47.21 -6.91 -22.40
C MET A 724 -46.50 -6.49 -23.68
N GLU A 725 -47.25 -5.87 -24.59
CA GLU A 725 -46.75 -5.51 -25.91
C GLU A 725 -47.12 -4.07 -26.27
N PHE A 726 -46.17 -3.33 -26.84
CA PHE A 726 -46.40 -1.96 -27.28
C PHE A 726 -46.63 -1.90 -28.80
N ALA A 727 -47.27 -0.82 -29.24
CA ALA A 727 -47.61 -0.68 -30.66
C ALA A 727 -46.36 -0.54 -31.55
N ASN A 728 -46.35 -1.25 -32.68
CA ASN A 728 -45.28 -1.26 -33.70
C ASN A 728 -43.97 -1.94 -33.24
N GLU A 729 -44.08 -2.93 -32.38
CA GLU A 729 -42.94 -3.70 -31.90
C GLU A 729 -42.64 -4.92 -32.76
N GLY A 730 -43.64 -5.60 -33.31
CA GLY A 730 -43.38 -6.83 -34.04
C GLY A 730 -44.59 -7.37 -34.77
N VAL A 731 -44.49 -8.65 -35.15
CA VAL A 731 -45.65 -9.50 -35.35
C VAL A 731 -45.47 -10.66 -34.39
N ASP A 732 -46.30 -10.69 -33.37
CA ASP A 732 -46.04 -11.45 -32.15
C ASP A 732 -47.02 -12.58 -31.97
N ARG A 733 -46.58 -13.65 -31.30
CA ARG A 733 -47.34 -14.90 -31.20
C ARG A 733 -47.40 -15.44 -29.78
N VAL A 734 -48.60 -15.77 -29.32
CA VAL A 734 -48.83 -16.47 -28.05
C VAL A 734 -49.18 -17.94 -28.29
N GLU A 735 -48.45 -18.83 -27.65
CA GLU A 735 -48.75 -20.26 -27.55
C GLU A 735 -49.27 -20.61 -26.15
N VAL A 736 -50.43 -21.25 -26.07
CA VAL A 736 -51.06 -21.62 -24.78
C VAL A 736 -51.40 -23.12 -24.71
N ILE A 737 -51.48 -23.65 -23.49
CA ILE A 737 -51.87 -25.04 -23.22
C ILE A 737 -53.21 -25.21 -22.48
N PHE A 738 -53.87 -24.10 -22.14
CA PHE A 738 -55.13 -24.09 -21.39
C PHE A 738 -56.32 -23.78 -22.32
N ASP A 739 -57.54 -23.90 -21.79
CA ASP A 739 -58.76 -24.00 -22.61
C ASP A 739 -59.30 -22.67 -23.13
N TYR A 740 -58.93 -21.54 -22.52
CA TYR A 740 -59.49 -20.22 -22.85
C TYR A 740 -58.40 -19.15 -22.81
N TYR A 741 -58.28 -18.36 -23.88
CA TYR A 741 -57.38 -17.21 -23.90
C TYR A 741 -57.90 -16.07 -24.76
N VAL A 742 -57.66 -14.84 -24.31
CA VAL A 742 -57.89 -13.62 -25.08
C VAL A 742 -56.51 -13.02 -25.30
N ILE A 743 -56.08 -12.85 -26.55
CA ILE A 743 -54.81 -12.16 -26.78
C ILE A 743 -54.90 -10.71 -26.31
N PRO A 744 -53.85 -10.17 -25.67
CA PRO A 744 -53.84 -8.77 -25.28
C PRO A 744 -53.80 -7.87 -26.51
N THR A 745 -53.96 -6.57 -26.30
CA THR A 745 -53.80 -5.58 -27.37
C THR A 745 -52.38 -5.65 -27.96
N ASN A 746 -52.26 -5.38 -29.25
CA ASN A 746 -51.04 -5.38 -30.05
C ASN A 746 -50.55 -6.76 -30.52
N VAL A 747 -50.76 -7.84 -29.77
CA VAL A 747 -50.43 -9.20 -30.24
C VAL A 747 -51.27 -9.60 -31.46
N GLU A 748 -50.66 -10.18 -32.50
CA GLU A 748 -51.37 -10.66 -33.70
C GLU A 748 -51.60 -12.19 -33.73
N GLY A 749 -50.84 -13.00 -33.01
CA GLY A 749 -50.89 -14.46 -33.14
C GLY A 749 -51.38 -15.21 -31.90
N LEU A 750 -52.26 -16.20 -32.07
CA LEU A 750 -52.66 -17.15 -31.01
C LEU A 750 -52.66 -18.59 -31.51
N TYR A 751 -51.99 -19.51 -30.81
CA TYR A 751 -51.95 -20.91 -31.21
C TYR A 751 -52.10 -21.89 -30.04
N PHE A 752 -52.92 -22.93 -30.26
CA PHE A 752 -53.05 -24.10 -29.40
C PHE A 752 -52.23 -25.29 -29.94
N SER A 753 -50.92 -25.08 -30.17
CA SER A 753 -50.06 -25.99 -30.93
C SER A 753 -49.45 -27.18 -30.17
N TYR A 754 -49.70 -27.32 -28.86
CA TYR A 754 -49.13 -28.41 -28.09
C TYR A 754 -49.78 -29.76 -28.41
N THR A 755 -48.96 -30.78 -28.70
CA THR A 755 -49.47 -32.13 -28.95
C THR A 755 -50.10 -32.73 -27.68
N GLY A 756 -51.29 -33.31 -27.81
CA GLY A 756 -51.98 -33.97 -26.71
C GLY A 756 -52.88 -33.09 -25.84
N LEU A 757 -53.14 -31.84 -26.25
CA LEU A 757 -54.22 -31.03 -25.68
C LEU A 757 -55.58 -31.74 -25.85
N THR A 758 -56.46 -31.63 -24.85
CA THR A 758 -57.80 -32.25 -24.84
C THR A 758 -58.84 -31.26 -24.38
N GLY A 759 -60.10 -31.43 -24.79
CA GLY A 759 -61.21 -30.52 -24.45
C GLY A 759 -61.25 -29.31 -25.37
N THR A 760 -62.40 -28.62 -25.42
CA THR A 760 -62.60 -27.49 -26.34
C THR A 760 -61.65 -26.34 -26.04
N LYS A 761 -61.00 -25.76 -27.07
CA LYS A 761 -60.22 -24.54 -26.91
C LYS A 761 -61.02 -23.34 -27.37
N HIS A 762 -60.90 -22.23 -26.65
CA HIS A 762 -61.56 -20.97 -26.95
C HIS A 762 -60.51 -19.86 -27.05
N GLY A 763 -60.21 -19.47 -28.27
CA GLY A 763 -59.29 -18.37 -28.58
C GLY A 763 -60.06 -17.14 -29.02
N ILE A 764 -59.72 -15.98 -28.48
CA ILE A 764 -60.33 -14.71 -28.86
C ILE A 764 -59.23 -13.70 -29.22
N GLY A 765 -59.37 -13.08 -30.39
CA GLY A 765 -58.54 -12.01 -30.93
C GLY A 765 -58.77 -10.64 -30.30
N ASN A 766 -58.23 -9.61 -30.96
CA ASN A 766 -58.33 -8.20 -30.65
C ASN A 766 -58.79 -7.42 -31.92
N ASP A 767 -58.50 -6.12 -32.02
CA ASP A 767 -58.96 -5.29 -33.14
C ASP A 767 -57.88 -5.16 -34.27
N LEU A 768 -56.91 -6.08 -34.32
CA LEU A 768 -55.86 -6.17 -35.33
C LEU A 768 -56.05 -7.42 -36.19
N ASP A 769 -55.40 -7.45 -37.36
CA ASP A 769 -55.32 -8.64 -38.22
C ASP A 769 -54.67 -9.83 -37.47
N ASN A 770 -55.48 -10.72 -36.91
CA ASN A 770 -55.02 -11.81 -36.06
C ASN A 770 -54.92 -13.14 -36.80
N SER A 771 -53.87 -13.91 -36.49
CA SER A 771 -53.73 -15.29 -36.94
C SER A 771 -53.95 -16.25 -35.77
N ILE A 772 -55.14 -16.84 -35.71
CA ILE A 772 -55.59 -17.72 -34.62
C ILE A 772 -55.67 -19.17 -35.09
N GLY A 773 -54.85 -20.05 -34.51
CA GLY A 773 -54.80 -21.49 -34.80
C GLY A 773 -55.30 -22.37 -33.66
N GLY A 774 -56.31 -23.19 -33.95
CA GLY A 774 -56.85 -24.22 -33.07
C GLY A 774 -55.95 -25.45 -32.88
N HIS A 775 -56.45 -26.43 -32.13
CA HIS A 775 -55.80 -27.73 -31.90
C HIS A 775 -56.44 -28.83 -32.76
N GLY A 776 -55.96 -30.07 -32.66
CA GLY A 776 -56.54 -31.22 -33.39
C GLY A 776 -57.89 -31.74 -32.83
N GLY A 777 -58.70 -30.88 -32.21
CA GLY A 777 -59.99 -31.20 -31.59
C GLY A 777 -61.00 -30.06 -31.77
N ASP A 778 -62.10 -30.06 -31.00
CA ASP A 778 -63.14 -29.04 -31.12
C ASP A 778 -62.64 -27.66 -30.65
N ASP A 779 -62.74 -26.62 -31.46
CA ASP A 779 -62.28 -25.27 -31.14
C ASP A 779 -63.36 -24.19 -31.35
N ILE A 780 -63.29 -23.10 -30.58
CA ILE A 780 -64.06 -21.87 -30.75
C ILE A 780 -63.06 -20.74 -30.96
N LEU A 781 -62.98 -20.19 -32.16
CA LEU A 781 -62.05 -19.12 -32.51
C LEU A 781 -62.84 -17.86 -32.88
N GLU A 782 -62.57 -16.75 -32.19
CA GLU A 782 -63.19 -15.44 -32.44
C GLU A 782 -62.11 -14.44 -32.87
N GLY A 783 -62.20 -13.83 -34.04
CA GLY A 783 -61.25 -12.82 -34.54
C GLY A 783 -61.47 -11.43 -33.92
N ARG A 784 -62.73 -10.98 -33.96
CA ARG A 784 -63.26 -9.66 -33.56
C ARG A 784 -63.14 -8.59 -34.63
N GLY A 785 -61.98 -7.97 -34.80
CA GLY A 785 -61.82 -6.85 -35.71
C GLY A 785 -60.46 -6.87 -36.37
N GLY A 786 -60.37 -6.50 -37.64
CA GLY A 786 -59.16 -6.70 -38.45
C GLY A 786 -59.39 -7.79 -39.49
N ASP A 787 -58.43 -7.98 -40.39
CA ASP A 787 -58.49 -9.02 -41.41
C ASP A 787 -57.88 -10.32 -40.82
N ASP A 788 -58.71 -11.16 -40.19
CA ASP A 788 -58.29 -12.28 -39.34
C ASP A 788 -58.13 -13.62 -40.10
N LEU A 789 -57.10 -14.41 -39.78
CA LEU A 789 -56.94 -15.80 -40.21
C LEU A 789 -57.32 -16.77 -39.08
N LEU A 790 -58.47 -17.43 -39.21
CA LEU A 790 -58.98 -18.40 -38.24
C LEU A 790 -58.81 -19.84 -38.75
N ASN A 791 -57.83 -20.56 -38.19
CA ASN A 791 -57.54 -21.95 -38.56
C ASN A 791 -58.01 -22.95 -37.50
N GLY A 792 -59.19 -23.54 -37.70
CA GLY A 792 -59.77 -24.54 -36.80
C GLY A 792 -59.15 -25.94 -36.87
N SER A 793 -58.20 -26.22 -37.79
CA SER A 793 -57.60 -27.55 -37.93
C SER A 793 -58.67 -28.67 -38.05
N THR A 794 -58.47 -29.84 -37.42
CA THR A 794 -59.46 -30.94 -37.38
C THR A 794 -60.32 -30.89 -36.12
N GLY A 795 -61.63 -31.09 -36.22
CA GLY A 795 -62.53 -31.09 -35.05
C GLY A 795 -63.89 -30.50 -35.41
N ASN A 796 -64.83 -30.48 -34.46
CA ASN A 796 -66.06 -29.70 -34.62
C ASN A 796 -65.80 -28.28 -34.15
N ASN A 797 -65.56 -27.38 -35.09
CA ASN A 797 -65.08 -26.04 -34.81
C ASN A 797 -66.19 -25.00 -34.94
N VAL A 798 -66.08 -23.91 -34.20
CA VAL A 798 -66.85 -22.68 -34.37
C VAL A 798 -65.87 -21.56 -34.67
N LEU A 799 -65.95 -20.99 -35.86
CA LEU A 799 -65.10 -19.88 -36.29
C LEU A 799 -65.97 -18.64 -36.46
N ILE A 800 -65.58 -17.54 -35.80
CA ILE A 800 -66.32 -16.28 -35.78
C ILE A 800 -65.32 -15.19 -36.16
N GLY A 801 -65.42 -14.65 -37.37
CA GLY A 801 -64.51 -13.65 -37.92
C GLY A 801 -64.67 -12.33 -37.20
N GLY A 802 -65.80 -11.67 -37.44
CA GLY A 802 -66.07 -10.34 -36.92
C GLY A 802 -65.88 -9.31 -38.03
N SER A 803 -65.47 -8.09 -37.70
CA SER A 803 -65.37 -7.02 -38.70
C SER A 803 -64.00 -6.95 -39.38
N GLY A 804 -63.95 -6.99 -40.70
CA GLY A 804 -62.73 -7.01 -41.50
C GLY A 804 -62.87 -8.06 -42.59
N ASN A 805 -61.83 -8.32 -43.37
CA ASN A 805 -61.85 -9.37 -44.38
C ASN A 805 -61.21 -10.64 -43.82
N ASP A 806 -62.05 -11.56 -43.33
CA ASP A 806 -61.60 -12.70 -42.56
C ASP A 806 -61.39 -13.95 -43.43
N THR A 807 -60.42 -14.77 -43.07
CA THR A 807 -60.11 -16.03 -43.73
C THR A 807 -60.29 -17.22 -42.79
N TYR A 808 -61.19 -18.13 -43.16
CA TYR A 808 -61.50 -19.36 -42.46
C TYR A 808 -60.80 -20.57 -43.07
N ALA A 809 -59.98 -21.27 -42.27
CA ALA A 809 -59.33 -22.51 -42.66
C ALA A 809 -59.65 -23.65 -41.69
N PHE A 810 -59.98 -24.84 -42.20
CA PHE A 810 -60.29 -26.01 -41.35
C PHE A 810 -60.22 -27.33 -42.14
N ASN A 811 -60.32 -28.45 -41.42
CA ASN A 811 -60.29 -29.80 -41.98
C ASN A 811 -61.32 -30.75 -41.32
N ASN A 812 -62.44 -30.99 -42.02
CA ASN A 812 -63.56 -31.81 -41.53
C ASN A 812 -63.35 -33.34 -41.65
N LEU A 813 -62.15 -33.84 -41.34
CA LEU A 813 -61.88 -35.29 -41.38
C LEU A 813 -62.72 -36.07 -40.36
N GLY A 814 -63.16 -37.28 -40.73
CA GLY A 814 -63.76 -38.23 -39.79
C GLY A 814 -65.23 -37.98 -39.41
N GLY A 815 -65.93 -37.07 -40.11
CA GLY A 815 -67.34 -36.74 -39.85
C GLY A 815 -67.55 -35.58 -38.88
N ALA A 816 -66.52 -34.74 -38.70
CA ALA A 816 -66.62 -33.50 -37.94
C ALA A 816 -67.29 -32.38 -38.77
N GLU A 817 -67.96 -31.45 -38.08
CA GLU A 817 -68.66 -30.30 -38.69
C GLU A 817 -68.07 -28.98 -38.15
N THR A 818 -67.65 -28.09 -39.06
CA THR A 818 -67.24 -26.71 -38.72
C THR A 818 -68.40 -25.75 -38.97
N ILE A 819 -68.69 -24.90 -37.99
CA ILE A 819 -69.66 -23.81 -38.04
C ILE A 819 -68.89 -22.50 -38.22
N ILE A 820 -69.23 -21.74 -39.25
CA ILE A 820 -68.77 -20.37 -39.43
C ILE A 820 -69.91 -19.43 -39.06
N VAL A 821 -69.61 -18.36 -38.34
CA VAL A 821 -70.59 -17.35 -37.90
C VAL A 821 -70.13 -15.99 -38.41
N GLU A 822 -70.89 -15.44 -39.36
CA GLU A 822 -70.71 -14.10 -39.91
C GLU A 822 -71.99 -13.27 -39.83
N LEU A 823 -71.87 -11.97 -39.53
CA LEU A 823 -73.00 -11.04 -39.59
C LEU A 823 -72.97 -10.21 -40.89
N PRO A 824 -74.11 -9.64 -41.30
CA PRO A 824 -74.14 -8.78 -42.49
C PRO A 824 -73.29 -7.51 -42.32
N ASP A 825 -72.64 -7.09 -43.42
CA ASP A 825 -71.82 -5.87 -43.53
C ASP A 825 -70.53 -5.87 -42.69
N GLU A 826 -69.97 -7.04 -42.36
CA GLU A 826 -68.73 -7.16 -41.58
C GLU A 826 -67.45 -7.26 -42.42
N GLY A 827 -67.50 -7.67 -43.69
CA GLY A 827 -66.29 -7.99 -44.44
C GLY A 827 -66.47 -8.33 -45.90
N ILE A 828 -65.37 -8.71 -46.55
CA ILE A 828 -65.36 -9.64 -47.69
C ILE A 828 -64.59 -10.87 -47.23
N ASP A 829 -65.29 -11.96 -46.96
CA ASP A 829 -64.74 -13.06 -46.19
C ASP A 829 -64.45 -14.30 -47.05
N ASP A 830 -63.36 -14.97 -46.73
CA ASP A 830 -62.79 -16.10 -47.46
C ASP A 830 -62.91 -17.40 -46.65
N VAL A 831 -63.55 -18.43 -47.20
CA VAL A 831 -63.28 -19.82 -46.77
C VAL A 831 -62.17 -20.39 -47.63
N SER A 832 -61.02 -20.69 -47.02
CA SER A 832 -59.82 -21.15 -47.73
C SER A 832 -59.38 -22.54 -47.29
N PHE A 833 -59.34 -23.47 -48.26
CA PHE A 833 -58.76 -24.80 -48.10
C PHE A 833 -57.35 -24.92 -48.71
N ARG A 834 -56.69 -23.79 -48.98
CA ARG A 834 -55.33 -23.80 -49.53
C ARG A 834 -54.35 -24.49 -48.57
N GLY A 835 -53.58 -25.44 -49.09
CA GLY A 835 -52.52 -26.12 -48.33
C GLY A 835 -53.02 -27.09 -47.23
N VAL A 836 -54.33 -27.31 -47.12
CA VAL A 836 -54.91 -28.29 -46.19
C VAL A 836 -54.78 -29.70 -46.80
N PRO A 837 -54.16 -30.68 -46.12
CA PRO A 837 -54.02 -32.04 -46.64
C PRO A 837 -55.40 -32.69 -46.84
N ASN A 838 -55.85 -32.68 -48.09
CA ASN A 838 -57.05 -33.34 -48.62
C ASN A 838 -58.36 -32.91 -47.94
N PRO A 839 -59.02 -31.81 -48.38
CA PRO A 839 -60.42 -31.58 -48.04
C PRO A 839 -61.21 -32.83 -48.43
N VAL A 840 -62.09 -33.25 -47.54
CA VAL A 840 -62.76 -34.56 -47.50
C VAL A 840 -63.18 -35.07 -48.89
N THR A 841 -62.67 -36.25 -49.25
CA THR A 841 -63.08 -37.07 -50.40
C THR A 841 -64.61 -37.12 -50.56
N GLY A 842 -65.17 -36.50 -51.61
CA GLY A 842 -66.60 -36.55 -51.96
C GLY A 842 -67.53 -35.64 -51.15
N ALA A 843 -67.02 -34.59 -50.50
CA ALA A 843 -67.84 -33.63 -49.75
C ALA A 843 -68.55 -32.62 -50.66
N HIS A 844 -69.82 -32.35 -50.33
CA HIS A 844 -70.60 -31.21 -50.80
C HIS A 844 -70.43 -30.10 -49.76
N PHE A 845 -69.73 -29.04 -50.12
CA PHE A 845 -69.57 -27.86 -49.30
C PHE A 845 -70.64 -26.83 -49.68
N VAL A 846 -71.21 -26.15 -48.69
CA VAL A 846 -72.15 -25.05 -48.90
C VAL A 846 -71.55 -23.85 -48.18
N LEU A 847 -71.35 -22.76 -48.91
CA LEU A 847 -70.84 -21.52 -48.35
C LEU A 847 -71.86 -21.00 -47.31
N PRO A 848 -71.43 -20.71 -46.07
CA PRO A 848 -72.32 -20.14 -45.06
C PRO A 848 -72.96 -18.83 -45.52
N ASP A 849 -74.08 -18.44 -44.90
CA ASP A 849 -74.65 -17.11 -45.12
C ASP A 849 -73.63 -16.03 -44.75
N ASN A 850 -73.59 -14.93 -45.51
CA ASN A 850 -72.72 -13.76 -45.31
C ASN A 850 -71.21 -13.96 -45.58
N VAL A 851 -70.79 -15.05 -46.21
CA VAL A 851 -69.39 -15.24 -46.66
C VAL A 851 -69.34 -15.10 -48.18
N GLU A 852 -68.43 -14.30 -48.71
CA GLU A 852 -68.38 -14.00 -50.15
C GLU A 852 -67.56 -15.04 -50.93
N ASN A 853 -66.44 -15.50 -50.38
CA ASN A 853 -65.45 -16.20 -51.19
C ASN A 853 -65.19 -17.63 -50.70
N LEU A 854 -64.98 -18.53 -51.66
CA LEU A 854 -64.60 -19.91 -51.43
C LEU A 854 -63.38 -20.26 -52.27
N GLU A 855 -62.33 -20.74 -51.62
CA GLU A 855 -61.09 -21.11 -52.28
C GLU A 855 -60.63 -22.53 -51.97
N MET A 856 -60.49 -23.33 -53.03
CA MET A 856 -60.17 -24.75 -52.96
C MET A 856 -59.03 -25.09 -53.91
N TRP A 857 -57.83 -25.33 -53.39
CA TRP A 857 -56.62 -25.59 -54.20
C TRP A 857 -56.03 -26.97 -53.94
N ASP A 858 -55.35 -27.52 -54.94
CA ASP A 858 -54.55 -28.75 -54.88
C ASP A 858 -55.32 -30.00 -54.39
N TYR A 859 -56.64 -30.03 -54.57
CA TYR A 859 -57.46 -31.21 -54.24
C TYR A 859 -57.31 -32.31 -55.31
N THR A 860 -57.28 -33.57 -54.85
CA THR A 860 -57.01 -34.74 -55.71
C THR A 860 -58.23 -35.57 -56.07
N THR A 861 -59.41 -35.19 -55.56
CA THR A 861 -60.68 -35.92 -55.72
C THR A 861 -61.82 -34.96 -56.05
N PHE A 862 -62.88 -35.47 -56.69
CA PHE A 862 -64.06 -34.69 -57.04
C PHE A 862 -64.66 -33.91 -55.87
N VAL A 863 -65.02 -32.65 -56.11
CA VAL A 863 -65.57 -31.69 -55.14
C VAL A 863 -66.92 -31.16 -55.63
N LYS A 864 -67.87 -30.98 -54.72
CA LYS A 864 -69.08 -30.19 -54.98
C LYS A 864 -69.11 -28.97 -54.05
N ALA A 865 -69.34 -27.78 -54.59
CA ALA A 865 -69.46 -26.54 -53.83
C ALA A 865 -70.69 -25.73 -54.25
N ASP A 866 -71.51 -25.34 -53.29
CA ASP A 866 -72.60 -24.40 -53.48
C ASP A 866 -72.23 -23.06 -52.81
N GLY A 867 -72.46 -21.93 -53.48
CA GLY A 867 -72.43 -20.58 -52.92
C GLY A 867 -73.68 -20.25 -52.09
N ASN A 868 -73.94 -18.96 -51.88
CA ASN A 868 -75.05 -18.43 -51.09
C ASN A 868 -75.85 -17.36 -51.87
N ALA A 869 -76.48 -16.39 -51.20
CA ALA A 869 -77.29 -15.37 -51.87
C ALA A 869 -76.52 -14.07 -52.19
N LEU A 870 -75.20 -14.06 -51.99
CA LEU A 870 -74.30 -12.95 -52.26
C LEU A 870 -73.49 -13.17 -53.54
N ASP A 871 -72.84 -12.12 -54.03
CA ASP A 871 -71.90 -12.20 -55.14
C ASP A 871 -70.67 -13.01 -54.70
N ASN A 872 -70.60 -14.29 -55.06
CA ASN A 872 -69.55 -15.17 -54.57
C ASN A 872 -68.36 -15.31 -55.52
N TYR A 873 -67.13 -15.32 -54.98
CA TYR A 873 -65.95 -15.75 -55.73
C TYR A 873 -65.57 -17.19 -55.38
N ILE A 874 -65.80 -18.12 -56.29
CA ILE A 874 -65.55 -19.56 -56.09
C ILE A 874 -64.38 -20.01 -56.95
N SER A 875 -63.24 -20.31 -56.33
CA SER A 875 -62.06 -20.88 -57.01
C SER A 875 -61.85 -22.35 -56.65
N ALA A 876 -61.80 -23.21 -57.66
CA ALA A 876 -61.59 -24.66 -57.50
C ALA A 876 -60.49 -25.16 -58.45
N ARG A 877 -59.25 -25.27 -57.96
CA ARG A 877 -58.07 -25.65 -58.75
C ARG A 877 -57.61 -27.06 -58.42
N GLY A 878 -57.88 -28.03 -59.30
CA GLY A 878 -57.50 -29.42 -59.07
C GLY A 878 -58.08 -30.41 -60.08
N THR A 879 -58.78 -31.44 -59.59
CA THR A 879 -59.54 -32.39 -60.43
C THR A 879 -60.96 -31.85 -60.73
N ALA A 880 -61.82 -32.62 -61.38
CA ALA A 880 -63.19 -32.22 -61.70
C ALA A 880 -64.01 -31.72 -60.49
N SER A 881 -64.76 -30.63 -60.66
CA SER A 881 -65.65 -30.03 -59.65
C SER A 881 -67.08 -29.79 -60.12
N GLU A 882 -68.05 -29.75 -59.20
CA GLU A 882 -69.43 -29.26 -59.41
C GLU A 882 -69.63 -27.97 -58.60
N LEU A 883 -69.92 -26.86 -59.28
CA LEU A 883 -70.04 -25.53 -58.67
C LEU A 883 -71.42 -24.94 -58.95
N ASP A 884 -72.15 -24.51 -57.93
CA ASP A 884 -73.45 -23.83 -58.03
C ASP A 884 -73.38 -22.53 -57.22
N GLY A 885 -73.30 -21.38 -57.88
CA GLY A 885 -73.12 -20.09 -57.20
C GLY A 885 -74.30 -19.68 -56.32
N LYS A 886 -75.50 -20.19 -56.65
CA LYS A 886 -76.79 -19.77 -56.08
C LYS A 886 -77.11 -18.33 -56.49
N GLY A 887 -77.50 -17.44 -55.57
CA GLY A 887 -78.00 -16.12 -55.94
C GLY A 887 -76.91 -15.07 -55.81
N GLY A 888 -76.84 -14.11 -56.72
CA GLY A 888 -75.81 -13.07 -56.69
C GLY A 888 -75.29 -12.82 -58.10
N GLN A 889 -74.17 -12.10 -58.19
CA GLN A 889 -73.32 -12.10 -59.36
C GLN A 889 -72.05 -12.89 -59.06
N ASP A 890 -72.08 -14.18 -59.33
CA ASP A 890 -71.00 -15.08 -58.94
C ASP A 890 -69.85 -15.10 -59.94
N VAL A 891 -68.65 -15.41 -59.47
CA VAL A 891 -67.44 -15.56 -60.28
C VAL A 891 -66.81 -16.92 -60.03
N PHE A 892 -66.70 -17.74 -61.07
CA PHE A 892 -66.06 -19.06 -61.00
C PHE A 892 -64.66 -19.06 -61.63
N ASP A 893 -63.64 -19.50 -60.89
CA ASP A 893 -62.23 -19.60 -61.33
C ASP A 893 -61.64 -21.00 -61.08
N THR A 894 -61.82 -21.96 -62.01
CA THR A 894 -61.34 -23.34 -61.85
C THR A 894 -60.00 -23.65 -62.52
N ARG A 895 -59.79 -23.18 -63.75
CA ARG A 895 -58.57 -23.28 -64.59
C ARG A 895 -58.13 -24.68 -65.03
N ASP A 896 -58.23 -25.68 -64.16
CA ASP A 896 -57.84 -27.07 -64.38
C ASP A 896 -58.93 -28.01 -63.85
N GLY A 897 -59.23 -29.08 -64.57
CA GLY A 897 -60.30 -30.00 -64.18
C GLY A 897 -61.22 -30.35 -65.35
N ALA A 898 -62.30 -31.06 -65.05
CA ALA A 898 -63.44 -31.23 -65.95
C ALA A 898 -64.65 -30.78 -65.14
N ASP A 899 -64.92 -29.49 -65.16
CA ASP A 899 -65.76 -28.82 -64.17
C ASP A 899 -67.19 -28.65 -64.68
N ARG A 900 -68.16 -28.71 -63.78
CA ARG A 900 -69.58 -28.55 -64.06
C ARG A 900 -70.10 -27.34 -63.32
N PHE A 901 -70.45 -26.29 -64.08
CA PHE A 901 -71.05 -25.06 -63.56
C PHE A 901 -72.57 -25.23 -63.62
N ILE A 902 -73.22 -25.28 -62.46
CA ILE A 902 -74.64 -25.58 -62.28
C ILE A 902 -75.38 -24.27 -62.05
N PHE A 903 -76.42 -24.05 -62.85
CA PHE A 903 -77.38 -22.97 -62.66
C PHE A 903 -78.72 -23.60 -62.29
N SER A 904 -79.06 -23.51 -61.01
CA SER A 904 -80.20 -24.23 -60.45
C SER A 904 -81.53 -23.48 -60.52
N ALA A 905 -81.51 -22.17 -60.82
CA ALA A 905 -82.69 -21.34 -61.03
C ALA A 905 -82.35 -20.17 -61.98
N ALA A 906 -83.34 -19.55 -62.63
CA ALA A 906 -83.08 -18.43 -63.55
C ALA A 906 -82.67 -17.15 -62.80
N GLU A 907 -83.22 -16.95 -61.61
CA GLU A 907 -82.92 -15.81 -60.73
C GLU A 907 -81.50 -15.84 -60.14
N HIS A 908 -80.81 -16.97 -60.23
CA HIS A 908 -79.45 -17.16 -59.73
C HIS A 908 -78.41 -16.41 -60.57
N SER A 909 -78.63 -16.28 -61.88
CA SER A 909 -77.72 -15.57 -62.78
C SER A 909 -78.52 -14.75 -63.79
N THR A 910 -78.89 -13.53 -63.41
CA THR A 910 -79.81 -12.72 -64.21
C THR A 910 -79.14 -12.03 -65.39
N ALA A 911 -79.90 -11.66 -66.42
CA ALA A 911 -79.33 -10.91 -67.54
C ALA A 911 -78.75 -9.53 -67.15
N ALA A 912 -79.19 -8.96 -66.03
CA ALA A 912 -78.71 -7.68 -65.52
C ALA A 912 -77.45 -7.79 -64.66
N ALA A 913 -77.26 -8.94 -64.01
CA ALA A 913 -76.10 -9.29 -63.19
C ALA A 913 -75.76 -10.76 -63.46
N PRO A 914 -75.11 -11.07 -64.60
CA PRO A 914 -74.80 -12.44 -64.98
C PRO A 914 -73.55 -12.92 -64.26
N ASP A 915 -73.56 -14.18 -63.84
CA ASP A 915 -72.38 -14.86 -63.30
C ASP A 915 -71.27 -14.93 -64.34
N GLU A 916 -70.03 -14.82 -63.89
CA GLU A 916 -68.82 -14.83 -64.69
C GLU A 916 -68.07 -16.16 -64.54
N ILE A 917 -67.72 -16.78 -65.68
CA ILE A 917 -66.80 -17.91 -65.73
C ILE A 917 -65.47 -17.42 -66.31
N LEU A 918 -64.41 -17.47 -65.49
CA LEU A 918 -63.09 -16.94 -65.83
C LEU A 918 -62.23 -17.90 -66.64
N ALA A 919 -62.45 -19.20 -66.51
CA ALA A 919 -61.78 -20.23 -67.29
C ALA A 919 -62.74 -21.37 -67.64
N TYR A 920 -62.72 -21.82 -68.90
CA TYR A 920 -63.53 -22.93 -69.40
C TYR A 920 -62.75 -23.72 -70.44
N ALA A 921 -62.55 -24.99 -70.15
CA ALA A 921 -61.94 -25.97 -71.01
C ALA A 921 -63.00 -26.73 -71.82
N SER A 922 -62.58 -27.38 -72.90
CA SER A 922 -63.50 -28.15 -73.78
C SER A 922 -64.19 -29.34 -73.12
N ASN A 923 -63.73 -29.73 -71.93
CA ASN A 923 -64.24 -30.84 -71.12
C ASN A 923 -65.05 -30.36 -69.90
N ASP A 924 -65.26 -29.06 -69.77
CA ASP A 924 -66.16 -28.48 -68.79
C ASP A 924 -67.60 -28.49 -69.30
N THR A 925 -68.56 -28.44 -68.38
CA THR A 925 -69.99 -28.56 -68.65
C THR A 925 -70.75 -27.38 -68.03
N ILE A 926 -71.62 -26.74 -68.81
CA ILE A 926 -72.63 -25.81 -68.29
C ILE A 926 -73.91 -26.61 -68.05
N ASP A 927 -74.47 -26.56 -66.86
CA ASP A 927 -75.66 -27.31 -66.49
C ASP A 927 -76.81 -26.38 -66.15
N LEU A 928 -77.82 -26.36 -67.01
CA LEU A 928 -79.05 -25.60 -66.87
C LEU A 928 -80.26 -26.50 -66.54
N ALA A 929 -80.07 -27.80 -66.29
CA ALA A 929 -81.20 -28.73 -66.08
C ALA A 929 -82.04 -28.41 -64.83
N GLY A 930 -81.54 -27.56 -63.94
CA GLY A 930 -82.30 -27.02 -62.81
C GLY A 930 -83.22 -25.85 -63.17
N ILE A 931 -82.97 -25.15 -64.28
CA ILE A 931 -83.78 -24.02 -64.73
C ILE A 931 -84.99 -24.56 -65.51
N ASP A 932 -86.18 -24.22 -65.02
CA ASP A 932 -87.41 -24.47 -65.76
C ASP A 932 -87.50 -23.50 -66.94
N ALA A 933 -87.22 -23.99 -68.14
CA ALA A 933 -87.37 -23.23 -69.38
C ALA A 933 -88.82 -22.74 -69.61
N ILE A 934 -89.83 -23.30 -68.90
CA ILE A 934 -91.25 -22.91 -68.95
C ILE A 934 -91.93 -23.02 -67.58
N ALA A 935 -92.01 -21.93 -66.82
CA ALA A 935 -92.56 -21.91 -65.47
C ALA A 935 -93.91 -22.66 -65.27
N GLY A 936 -93.88 -23.76 -64.53
CA GLY A 936 -95.08 -24.44 -64.02
C GLY A 936 -95.38 -25.84 -64.58
N THR A 937 -94.45 -26.42 -65.35
CA THR A 937 -94.50 -27.81 -65.81
C THR A 937 -93.36 -28.62 -65.20
N PRO A 938 -93.63 -29.63 -64.35
CA PRO A 938 -92.57 -30.51 -63.85
C PRO A 938 -92.03 -31.39 -64.99
N GLU A 939 -90.73 -31.28 -65.24
CA GLU A 939 -89.95 -32.02 -66.24
C GLU A 939 -90.36 -31.74 -67.70
N ASP A 940 -89.40 -31.14 -68.45
CA ASP A 940 -89.20 -31.22 -69.92
C ASP A 940 -89.66 -30.01 -70.76
N ASP A 941 -88.70 -29.11 -71.08
CA ASP A 941 -88.50 -28.54 -72.42
C ASP A 941 -87.05 -28.02 -72.60
N ALA A 942 -86.38 -28.46 -73.67
CA ALA A 942 -84.97 -28.16 -73.93
C ALA A 942 -84.75 -26.72 -74.44
N PHE A 943 -83.76 -26.03 -73.86
CA PHE A 943 -83.34 -24.71 -74.32
C PHE A 943 -83.05 -24.64 -75.83
N GLN A 944 -83.53 -23.59 -76.50
CA GLN A 944 -83.32 -23.36 -77.93
C GLN A 944 -82.38 -22.19 -78.19
N ILE A 945 -81.24 -22.46 -78.82
CA ILE A 945 -80.31 -21.40 -79.23
C ILE A 945 -80.86 -20.70 -80.49
N VAL A 946 -81.12 -19.40 -80.39
CA VAL A 946 -81.68 -18.55 -81.45
C VAL A 946 -80.77 -17.36 -81.76
N ALA A 947 -81.01 -16.70 -82.90
CA ALA A 947 -80.26 -15.50 -83.28
C ALA A 947 -80.84 -14.20 -82.67
N ALA A 948 -82.10 -14.23 -82.21
CA ALA A 948 -82.82 -13.13 -81.56
C ALA A 948 -84.05 -13.70 -80.83
N PHE A 949 -84.44 -13.13 -79.69
CA PHE A 949 -85.62 -13.59 -78.93
C PHE A 949 -86.90 -13.35 -79.72
N THR A 950 -87.82 -14.31 -79.65
CA THR A 950 -89.08 -14.29 -80.39
C THR A 950 -90.31 -14.22 -79.48
N GLY A 951 -90.12 -14.18 -78.16
CA GLY A 951 -91.19 -14.27 -77.15
C GLY A 951 -91.65 -15.71 -76.93
N GLN A 952 -90.71 -16.66 -76.90
CA GLN A 952 -90.94 -18.03 -76.48
C GLN A 952 -89.99 -18.30 -75.33
N ALA A 953 -90.54 -18.78 -74.22
CA ALA A 953 -89.79 -19.20 -73.05
C ALA A 953 -88.74 -20.27 -73.41
N GLY A 954 -87.57 -20.23 -72.76
CA GLY A 954 -86.47 -21.18 -72.97
C GLY A 954 -85.54 -20.87 -74.15
N GLN A 955 -85.52 -19.65 -74.67
CA GLN A 955 -84.61 -19.26 -75.77
C GLN A 955 -83.27 -18.75 -75.24
N LEU A 956 -82.15 -19.14 -75.86
CA LEU A 956 -80.79 -18.66 -75.54
C LEU A 956 -80.15 -17.94 -76.73
N ILE A 957 -79.37 -16.88 -76.49
CA ILE A 957 -78.59 -16.16 -77.49
C ILE A 957 -77.13 -16.08 -77.03
N PHE A 958 -76.20 -16.35 -77.93
CA PHE A 958 -74.77 -16.17 -77.71
C PHE A 958 -74.32 -14.86 -78.38
N VAL A 959 -73.81 -13.93 -77.59
CA VAL A 959 -73.29 -12.62 -78.02
C VAL A 959 -71.78 -12.60 -77.80
N ASN A 960 -71.03 -12.79 -78.88
CA ASN A 960 -69.57 -12.81 -78.86
C ASN A 960 -69.01 -11.43 -79.24
N ASP A 961 -68.18 -10.83 -78.37
CA ASP A 961 -67.28 -9.72 -78.72
C ASP A 961 -65.85 -10.25 -78.92
N PHE A 962 -65.59 -10.73 -80.13
CA PHE A 962 -64.29 -11.27 -80.53
C PHE A 962 -63.12 -10.25 -80.42
N GLY A 963 -63.41 -8.95 -80.28
CA GLY A 963 -62.38 -7.91 -80.10
C GLY A 963 -61.89 -7.80 -78.66
N ARG A 964 -62.72 -8.21 -77.70
CA ARG A 964 -62.40 -8.30 -76.27
C ARG A 964 -62.19 -9.73 -75.80
N HIS A 965 -62.47 -10.71 -76.65
CA HIS A 965 -62.51 -12.15 -76.31
C HIS A 965 -63.48 -12.40 -75.16
N THR A 966 -64.74 -12.02 -75.31
CA THR A 966 -65.77 -12.20 -74.28
C THR A 966 -67.06 -12.69 -74.91
N THR A 967 -67.77 -13.60 -74.24
CA THR A 967 -69.07 -14.11 -74.67
C THR A 967 -70.13 -13.88 -73.60
N TYR A 968 -71.26 -13.29 -73.96
CA TYR A 968 -72.48 -13.30 -73.13
C TYR A 968 -73.45 -14.35 -73.67
N VAL A 969 -73.94 -15.22 -72.81
CA VAL A 969 -75.10 -16.08 -73.08
C VAL A 969 -76.29 -15.45 -72.39
N LEU A 970 -77.33 -15.10 -73.14
CA LEU A 970 -78.54 -14.47 -72.61
C LEU A 970 -79.73 -15.40 -72.84
N GLY A 971 -80.56 -15.60 -71.81
CA GLY A 971 -81.77 -16.40 -71.87
C GLY A 971 -83.04 -15.58 -71.68
N ASP A 972 -84.10 -15.94 -72.42
CA ASP A 972 -85.49 -15.50 -72.24
C ASP A 972 -86.26 -16.70 -71.66
N ILE A 973 -86.36 -16.76 -70.33
CA ILE A 973 -86.92 -17.88 -69.56
C ILE A 973 -88.44 -17.73 -69.42
N ASP A 974 -88.97 -16.52 -69.22
CA ASP A 974 -90.42 -16.30 -69.06
C ASP A 974 -91.20 -16.10 -70.38
N GLY A 975 -90.50 -15.93 -71.50
CA GLY A 975 -91.06 -15.82 -72.83
C GLY A 975 -91.60 -14.44 -73.19
N ASP A 976 -91.19 -13.38 -72.47
CA ASP A 976 -91.61 -12.01 -72.73
C ASP A 976 -90.79 -11.28 -73.83
N ALA A 977 -89.80 -11.98 -74.41
CA ALA A 977 -88.85 -11.51 -75.42
C ALA A 977 -87.74 -10.59 -74.89
N THR A 978 -87.58 -10.48 -73.57
CA THR A 978 -86.44 -9.84 -72.91
C THR A 978 -85.59 -10.88 -72.21
N ALA A 979 -84.29 -10.60 -72.06
CA ALA A 979 -83.41 -11.50 -71.34
C ALA A 979 -83.63 -11.33 -69.83
N ASP A 980 -83.89 -12.43 -69.14
CA ASP A 980 -84.03 -12.53 -67.69
C ASP A 980 -82.90 -13.38 -67.07
N PHE A 981 -82.28 -14.29 -67.84
CA PHE A 981 -81.09 -15.06 -67.45
C PHE A 981 -79.84 -14.64 -68.24
N GLY A 982 -78.65 -14.73 -67.66
CA GLY A 982 -77.39 -14.44 -68.34
C GLY A 982 -76.21 -15.21 -67.79
N ILE A 983 -75.21 -15.53 -68.61
CA ILE A 983 -73.89 -16.01 -68.19
C ILE A 983 -72.84 -15.22 -68.96
N TYR A 984 -71.80 -14.78 -68.28
CA TYR A 984 -70.68 -14.08 -68.86
C TYR A 984 -69.43 -14.96 -68.88
N PHE A 985 -68.75 -14.97 -70.02
CA PHE A 985 -67.50 -15.68 -70.22
C PHE A 985 -66.42 -14.69 -70.65
N ASN A 986 -65.27 -14.72 -69.97
CA ASN A 986 -64.13 -13.84 -70.28
C ASN A 986 -63.21 -14.40 -71.40
N PHE A 987 -63.79 -15.20 -72.30
CA PHE A 987 -63.18 -15.81 -73.48
C PHE A 987 -64.25 -16.10 -74.53
N ASP A 988 -63.82 -16.40 -75.76
CA ASP A 988 -64.73 -16.74 -76.85
C ASP A 988 -65.33 -18.14 -76.66
N VAL A 989 -66.66 -18.22 -76.47
CA VAL A 989 -67.41 -19.48 -76.42
C VAL A 989 -68.11 -19.74 -77.76
N THR A 990 -68.02 -20.97 -78.24
CA THR A 990 -68.74 -21.42 -79.44
C THR A 990 -69.98 -22.22 -79.02
N PRO A 991 -71.18 -21.95 -79.57
CA PRO A 991 -72.39 -22.70 -79.22
C PRO A 991 -72.31 -24.14 -79.73
N THR A 992 -71.77 -25.04 -78.92
CA THR A 992 -71.78 -26.48 -79.16
C THR A 992 -72.56 -27.18 -78.06
N LEU A 993 -73.73 -27.72 -78.41
CA LEU A 993 -74.67 -28.45 -77.53
C LEU A 993 -74.11 -29.73 -76.87
N GLY A 994 -72.82 -30.05 -77.04
CA GLY A 994 -72.21 -31.27 -76.49
C GLY A 994 -71.68 -31.12 -75.06
N THR A 995 -71.48 -29.90 -74.60
CA THR A 995 -70.93 -29.55 -73.27
C THR A 995 -71.95 -28.79 -72.41
N TRP A 996 -73.22 -28.78 -72.82
CA TRP A 996 -74.32 -28.17 -72.06
C TRP A 996 -75.29 -29.28 -71.67
N VAL A 997 -75.59 -29.38 -70.37
CA VAL A 997 -76.67 -30.21 -69.85
C VAL A 997 -77.88 -29.29 -69.77
N LEU A 998 -78.87 -29.54 -70.62
CA LEU A 998 -80.06 -28.70 -70.81
C LEU A 998 -81.32 -29.39 -70.30
#